data_AF-A0A0G1FEH1-F1
#
_entry.id   AF-A0A0G1FEH1-F1
#
_cell.length_a   1.000
_cell.length_b   1.000
_cell.length_c   1.000
_cell.angle_alpha   90.00
_cell.angle_beta   90.00
_cell.angle_gamma   90.00
#
_symmetry.space_group_name_H-M   'P 1'
#
loop_
_entity.id
_entity.type
_entity.pdbx_description
1 polymer ?
#
loop_
_entity_poly.entity_id
_entity_poly.type
_entity_poly.pdbx_seq_one_letter_code
_entity_poly.pdbx_strand_id
1 'polypeptide(L)'
;MLILPSFLPSFLPSFLPQAVWARTDYDQPVTKKVMIIDFNPILESQGGVRLRQYKNWNDPANLETQYMADISEASAGYVNYQVVERLEIDDIPVKTDGFHYTDTSYLDCLSNSTNCHADTGNGLFADYLRILTDYDVCGKRNRGEIDELWLWGGPYFGYYEAIMTGPNAFWVNGGPLAGSSCTKQLNIMGFNYERGVSEMLEDFGHRAEGTMAYIYGGWTFSYGPNKNAPPNPHMWDQYSARGFDTGISAGCGNIHGSLNTPMYDPQNPWGYDWTNQNTIQSRCEDFNNYPNLTGQTTAINCNAWGCESRSGKKYWLAHLPKYTGLAPDGKLNNWWKYAVDYEDATAPRNLPKGHEDIPGSCTVNGWTCDPDKYSQALSVKFYENGTEVGSTTASNIREQAVGDQCGGITSHGFSYIFPDTSILRDGNGHTIYAKANDIDTNGAETGLIVDLLSNGQTVTCSISATPTPSPTTQPSSTPSPSPSFTAAQFKTLMQNYLTNSDADYLPSDGKVNMLDGGYVMKWINSLGDSPNPSTSASPCAGSPTATLISPANGLSVVPEFSGYGIDLAAAFVYNTCNNSRHREIWTRDVTAGADFTNLCYFDADTGDGEYWCRIYQPTDGHTYEWYAVARNENSSVQSNIFSMTVSMVPDPNNQRPIGYHDAFFGTQDRLNCRVAGWATDPDDKNIDLEIKVWLRDHATGVWTAYFTGKADKYRADLETAGACPGGTCAFDVDISQYIPANSMRAVVVRARDAETGEWIDLGNTNQDLTCSY
;
A
#
# COMPACT_ATOMS: atom_id res chain seq x y z
N MET A 1 -20.38 81.84 -17.15
CA MET A 1 -20.06 81.78 -18.60
C MET A 1 -18.56 81.58 -18.69
N LEU A 2 -18.08 80.62 -19.51
CA LEU A 2 -16.67 80.21 -19.68
C LEU A 2 -16.06 79.48 -18.45
N ILE A 3 -15.32 78.36 -18.52
CA ILE A 3 -14.93 77.40 -19.57
C ILE A 3 -14.92 75.98 -18.94
N LEU A 4 -15.18 74.92 -19.72
CA LEU A 4 -14.96 73.52 -19.31
C LEU A 4 -14.02 72.81 -20.30
N PRO A 5 -12.92 72.19 -19.83
CA PRO A 5 -12.24 71.10 -20.52
C PRO A 5 -12.45 69.75 -19.83
N SER A 6 -12.35 68.68 -20.62
CA SER A 6 -12.54 67.27 -20.25
C SER A 6 -11.40 66.68 -19.41
N PHE A 7 -11.74 65.84 -18.44
CA PHE A 7 -10.85 64.78 -17.89
C PHE A 7 -11.64 63.51 -17.57
N LEU A 8 -11.06 62.35 -17.85
CA LEU A 8 -11.58 61.02 -17.48
C LEU A 8 -11.36 60.73 -15.98
N PRO A 9 -12.17 59.84 -15.38
CA PRO A 9 -11.75 58.96 -14.30
C PRO A 9 -11.26 57.61 -14.87
N SER A 10 -10.18 57.12 -14.30
CA SER A 10 -9.47 55.89 -14.66
C SER A 10 -10.08 54.60 -14.09
N PHE A 11 -9.88 53.50 -14.83
CA PHE A 11 -9.79 52.10 -14.40
C PHE A 11 -10.19 51.74 -12.96
N LEU A 12 -11.27 50.96 -12.84
CA LEU A 12 -11.39 49.91 -11.83
C LEU A 12 -11.02 48.58 -12.48
N PRO A 13 -10.07 47.78 -11.94
CA PRO A 13 -9.90 46.40 -12.38
C PRO A 13 -11.06 45.56 -11.87
N SER A 14 -11.83 44.99 -12.80
CA SER A 14 -12.89 44.04 -12.48
C SER A 14 -12.30 42.70 -12.06
N PHE A 15 -11.97 42.57 -10.77
CA PHE A 15 -11.78 41.26 -10.14
C PHE A 15 -13.15 40.58 -10.02
N LEU A 16 -13.54 39.87 -11.09
CA LEU A 16 -14.46 38.75 -10.94
C LEU A 16 -13.69 37.66 -10.17
N PRO A 17 -14.19 37.16 -9.02
CA PRO A 17 -13.58 36.01 -8.40
C PRO A 17 -13.69 34.83 -9.38
N GLN A 18 -12.57 34.17 -9.65
CA GLN A 18 -12.63 32.86 -10.28
C GLN A 18 -13.43 31.95 -9.35
N ALA A 19 -14.55 31.43 -9.83
CA ALA A 19 -15.23 30.35 -9.14
C ALA A 19 -14.27 29.16 -9.14
N VAL A 20 -13.71 28.84 -7.97
CA VAL A 20 -13.04 27.57 -7.75
C VAL A 20 -14.14 26.52 -7.79
N TRP A 21 -14.28 25.87 -8.94
CA TRP A 21 -15.15 24.71 -9.08
C TRP A 21 -14.62 23.64 -8.11
N ALA A 22 -15.45 23.20 -7.18
CA ALA A 22 -15.08 22.12 -6.27
C ALA A 22 -14.73 20.88 -7.12
N ARG A 23 -13.59 20.25 -6.83
CA ARG A 23 -13.19 19.02 -7.52
C ARG A 23 -14.20 17.91 -7.29
N THR A 24 -14.43 17.10 -8.32
CA THR A 24 -15.46 16.04 -8.40
C THR A 24 -14.90 14.67 -8.80
N ASP A 25 -13.58 14.57 -8.95
CA ASP A 25 -12.78 13.36 -9.17
C ASP A 25 -12.64 12.54 -7.88
N TYR A 26 -13.77 12.10 -7.31
CA TYR A 26 -13.79 11.17 -6.17
C TYR A 26 -13.87 9.71 -6.64
N ASP A 27 -13.21 8.81 -5.90
CA ASP A 27 -13.35 7.37 -6.12
C ASP A 27 -14.80 6.92 -5.83
N GLN A 28 -15.22 5.78 -6.39
CA GLN A 28 -16.54 5.23 -6.13
C GLN A 28 -16.72 4.87 -4.63
N PRO A 29 -17.86 5.24 -4.00
CA PRO A 29 -18.12 4.89 -2.61
C PRO A 29 -18.03 3.40 -2.31
N VAL A 30 -17.32 3.04 -1.24
CA VAL A 30 -17.24 1.69 -0.71
C VAL A 30 -18.26 1.47 0.40
N THR A 31 -18.83 0.27 0.45
CA THR A 31 -19.61 -0.22 1.60
C THR A 31 -18.76 -1.22 2.38
N LYS A 32 -18.59 -1.01 3.68
CA LYS A 32 -17.84 -1.91 4.58
C LYS A 32 -18.80 -2.63 5.52
N LYS A 33 -18.83 -3.96 5.44
CA LYS A 33 -19.71 -4.81 6.24
C LYS A 33 -19.12 -5.00 7.64
N VAL A 34 -19.88 -4.62 8.66
CA VAL A 34 -19.44 -4.63 10.06
C VAL A 34 -20.16 -5.75 10.82
N MET A 35 -19.38 -6.57 11.53
CA MET A 35 -19.86 -7.41 12.61
C MET A 35 -19.67 -6.69 13.95
N ILE A 36 -20.66 -6.75 14.82
CA ILE A 36 -20.59 -6.17 16.17
C ILE A 36 -20.70 -7.28 17.22
N ILE A 37 -19.79 -7.27 18.20
CA ILE A 37 -19.86 -8.13 19.39
C ILE A 37 -19.92 -7.23 20.63
N ASP A 38 -21.10 -7.15 21.23
CA ASP A 38 -21.48 -6.32 22.38
C ASP A 38 -21.37 -7.16 23.66
N PHE A 39 -20.20 -7.14 24.32
CA PHE A 39 -19.99 -7.87 25.57
C PHE A 39 -20.64 -7.11 26.73
N ASN A 40 -21.79 -7.60 27.18
CA ASN A 40 -22.68 -6.92 28.11
C ASN A 40 -23.27 -7.96 29.07
N PRO A 41 -22.53 -8.42 30.10
CA PRO A 41 -22.97 -9.51 30.98
C PRO A 41 -24.25 -9.16 31.74
N ILE A 42 -25.07 -10.17 32.02
CA ILE A 42 -26.25 -10.11 32.89
C ILE A 42 -25.78 -10.23 34.33
N LEU A 43 -25.96 -9.16 35.10
CA LEU A 43 -25.56 -9.14 36.50
C LEU A 43 -26.59 -9.88 37.38
N GLU A 44 -26.41 -11.18 37.56
CA GLU A 44 -27.40 -12.04 38.26
C GLU A 44 -27.58 -11.61 39.71
N SER A 45 -26.47 -11.25 40.37
CA SER A 45 -26.46 -10.73 41.74
C SER A 45 -27.17 -9.37 41.89
N GLN A 46 -27.35 -8.64 40.79
CA GLN A 46 -28.02 -7.33 40.74
C GLN A 46 -29.45 -7.41 40.17
N GLY A 47 -30.05 -8.60 40.20
CA GLY A 47 -31.43 -8.82 39.75
C GLY A 47 -31.57 -9.16 38.26
N GLY A 48 -30.48 -9.60 37.61
CA GLY A 48 -30.50 -10.04 36.22
C GLY A 48 -30.60 -8.89 35.21
N VAL A 49 -30.05 -7.72 35.55
CA VAL A 49 -29.93 -6.57 34.63
C VAL A 49 -28.58 -6.60 33.92
N ARG A 50 -28.55 -6.19 32.65
CA ARG A 50 -27.32 -6.05 31.88
C ARG A 50 -26.37 -5.02 32.52
N LEU A 51 -25.06 -5.27 32.50
CA LEU A 51 -24.02 -4.38 33.04
C LEU A 51 -24.16 -2.93 32.57
N ARG A 52 -24.36 -2.71 31.27
CA ARG A 52 -24.55 -1.37 30.68
C ARG A 52 -25.72 -0.62 31.30
N GLN A 53 -26.84 -1.32 31.54
CA GLN A 53 -28.02 -0.76 32.19
C GLN A 53 -27.77 -0.47 33.67
N TYR A 54 -27.13 -1.40 34.40
CA TYR A 54 -26.79 -1.23 35.81
C TYR A 54 -25.87 -0.03 36.07
N LYS A 55 -24.91 0.19 35.17
CA LYS A 55 -23.96 1.31 35.24
C LYS A 55 -24.48 2.62 34.65
N ASN A 56 -25.64 2.60 33.97
CA ASN A 56 -26.21 3.73 33.24
C ASN A 56 -25.18 4.32 32.24
N TRP A 57 -24.55 3.45 31.46
CA TRP A 57 -23.60 3.82 30.42
C TRP A 57 -24.29 4.03 29.05
N ASN A 58 -23.55 4.57 28.07
CA ASN A 58 -24.11 4.92 26.76
C ASN A 58 -24.54 3.69 25.96
N ASP A 59 -25.56 3.84 25.14
CA ASP A 59 -26.11 2.77 24.30
C ASP A 59 -25.36 2.68 22.93
N PRO A 60 -24.69 1.55 22.62
CA PRO A 60 -23.85 1.37 21.43
C PRO A 60 -24.52 1.77 20.12
N ALA A 61 -25.77 1.34 19.89
CA ALA A 61 -26.47 1.56 18.63
C ALA A 61 -26.62 3.05 18.27
N ASN A 62 -26.77 3.91 19.29
CA ASN A 62 -26.85 5.36 19.11
C ASN A 62 -25.48 5.99 18.84
N LEU A 63 -24.40 5.45 19.42
CA LEU A 63 -23.03 5.90 19.18
C LEU A 63 -22.54 5.46 17.80
N GLU A 64 -22.77 4.20 17.42
CA GLU A 64 -22.49 3.64 16.10
C GLU A 64 -23.18 4.42 14.98
N THR A 65 -24.48 4.70 15.11
CA THR A 65 -25.23 5.46 14.09
C THR A 65 -24.59 6.83 13.82
N GLN A 66 -24.11 7.48 14.88
CA GLN A 66 -23.42 8.77 14.79
C GLN A 66 -22.00 8.63 14.24
N TYR A 67 -21.24 7.62 14.66
CA TYR A 67 -19.90 7.32 14.15
C TYR A 67 -19.91 6.99 12.65
N MET A 68 -20.85 6.16 12.21
CA MET A 68 -21.05 5.84 10.78
C MET A 68 -21.37 7.08 9.95
N ALA A 69 -22.21 7.98 10.48
CA ALA A 69 -22.53 9.24 9.83
C ALA A 69 -21.31 10.17 9.76
N ASP A 70 -20.54 10.31 10.86
CA ASP A 70 -19.36 11.16 10.91
C ASP A 70 -18.24 10.68 9.97
N ILE A 71 -18.01 9.37 9.87
CA ILE A 71 -17.03 8.77 8.95
C ILE A 71 -17.48 8.96 7.48
N SER A 72 -18.76 8.75 7.18
CA SER A 72 -19.31 9.02 5.84
C SER A 72 -19.17 10.50 5.49
N GLU A 73 -19.46 11.43 6.41
CA GLU A 73 -19.30 12.86 6.16
C GLU A 73 -17.82 13.27 5.98
N ALA A 74 -16.92 12.83 6.87
CA ALA A 74 -15.49 13.15 6.78
C ALA A 74 -14.84 12.63 5.49
N SER A 75 -15.20 11.41 5.08
CA SER A 75 -14.76 10.80 3.82
C SER A 75 -15.48 11.34 2.57
N ALA A 76 -16.31 12.39 2.70
CA ALA A 76 -17.12 12.96 1.63
C ALA A 76 -18.03 11.94 0.91
N GLY A 77 -18.53 10.95 1.66
CA GLY A 77 -19.39 9.87 1.19
C GLY A 77 -18.64 8.65 0.67
N TYR A 78 -17.30 8.63 0.67
CA TYR A 78 -16.52 7.49 0.18
C TYR A 78 -16.68 6.24 1.07
N VAL A 79 -16.60 6.37 2.41
CA VAL A 79 -16.70 5.24 3.34
C VAL A 79 -18.12 5.16 3.92
N ASN A 80 -18.79 4.04 3.70
CA ASN A 80 -20.12 3.78 4.26
C ASN A 80 -20.13 2.44 5.00
N TYR A 81 -20.37 2.45 6.30
CA TYR A 81 -20.47 1.22 7.08
C TYR A 81 -21.89 0.65 7.01
N GLN A 82 -21.99 -0.67 6.94
CA GLN A 82 -23.23 -1.43 7.05
C GLN A 82 -23.07 -2.48 8.15
N VAL A 83 -23.77 -2.35 9.25
CA VAL A 83 -23.86 -3.42 10.26
C VAL A 83 -24.64 -4.60 9.65
N VAL A 84 -23.97 -5.73 9.48
CA VAL A 84 -24.55 -6.95 8.89
C VAL A 84 -24.87 -8.02 9.94
N GLU A 85 -24.18 -7.99 11.08
CA GLU A 85 -24.38 -8.91 12.19
C GLU A 85 -24.13 -8.19 13.52
N ARG A 86 -24.95 -8.49 14.54
CA ARG A 86 -24.77 -8.02 15.91
C ARG A 86 -25.04 -9.17 16.86
N LEU A 87 -24.08 -9.44 17.75
CA LEU A 87 -24.22 -10.36 18.87
C LEU A 87 -24.19 -9.55 20.18
N GLU A 88 -25.12 -9.78 21.10
CA GLU A 88 -25.05 -9.28 22.48
C GLU A 88 -24.69 -10.46 23.39
N ILE A 89 -23.48 -10.42 23.94
CA ILE A 89 -22.87 -11.52 24.66
C ILE A 89 -23.08 -11.36 26.16
N ASP A 90 -23.56 -12.42 26.79
CA ASP A 90 -23.66 -12.57 28.24
C ASP A 90 -22.34 -13.06 28.85
N ASP A 91 -21.29 -12.25 28.69
CA ASP A 91 -19.95 -12.57 29.18
C ASP A 91 -19.05 -11.32 29.28
N ILE A 92 -17.92 -11.45 29.97
CA ILE A 92 -16.78 -10.54 29.94
C ILE A 92 -15.63 -11.24 29.20
N PRO A 93 -14.94 -10.59 28.24
CA PRO A 93 -13.83 -11.22 27.53
C PRO A 93 -12.76 -11.78 28.46
N VAL A 94 -12.35 -13.02 28.18
CA VAL A 94 -11.19 -13.64 28.83
C VAL A 94 -9.91 -12.91 28.42
N LYS A 95 -8.95 -12.84 29.34
CA LYS A 95 -7.66 -12.18 29.17
C LYS A 95 -6.62 -13.10 28.53
N THR A 96 -5.57 -12.50 27.98
CA THR A 96 -4.44 -13.23 27.38
C THR A 96 -3.71 -14.17 28.35
N ASP A 97 -3.78 -13.94 29.67
CA ASP A 97 -3.27 -14.84 30.71
C ASP A 97 -4.28 -15.89 31.20
N GLY A 98 -5.46 -15.96 30.56
CA GLY A 98 -6.56 -16.83 30.93
C GLY A 98 -7.43 -16.32 32.08
N PHE A 99 -7.16 -15.13 32.65
CA PHE A 99 -8.04 -14.55 33.66
C PHE A 99 -9.42 -14.22 33.07
N HIS A 100 -10.47 -14.53 33.81
CA HIS A 100 -11.86 -14.30 33.41
C HIS A 100 -12.58 -13.63 34.57
N TYR A 101 -13.14 -12.45 34.32
CA TYR A 101 -13.95 -11.77 35.32
C TYR A 101 -15.27 -12.50 35.55
N THR A 102 -15.67 -12.58 36.81
CA THR A 102 -17.06 -12.83 37.21
C THR A 102 -17.75 -11.49 37.44
N ASP A 103 -19.08 -11.46 37.44
CA ASP A 103 -19.89 -10.32 37.93
C ASP A 103 -19.27 -9.64 39.15
N THR A 104 -19.04 -10.41 40.21
CA THR A 104 -18.56 -9.92 41.50
C THR A 104 -17.17 -9.33 41.38
N SER A 105 -16.21 -10.06 40.78
CA SER A 105 -14.83 -9.55 40.66
C SER A 105 -14.72 -8.35 39.71
N TYR A 106 -15.60 -8.23 38.72
CA TYR A 106 -15.66 -7.05 37.86
C TYR A 106 -16.27 -5.84 38.57
N LEU A 107 -17.39 -6.01 39.28
CA LEU A 107 -17.99 -4.94 40.09
C LEU A 107 -17.05 -4.48 41.21
N ASP A 108 -16.29 -5.40 41.81
CA ASP A 108 -15.24 -5.08 42.80
C ASP A 108 -14.11 -4.24 42.17
N CYS A 109 -13.65 -4.59 40.96
CA CYS A 109 -12.73 -3.80 40.15
C CYS A 109 -13.28 -2.39 39.83
N LEU A 110 -14.53 -2.28 39.38
CA LEU A 110 -15.17 -0.99 39.10
C LEU A 110 -15.36 -0.12 40.36
N SER A 111 -15.49 -0.74 41.54
CA SER A 111 -15.61 -0.02 42.81
C SER A 111 -14.27 0.51 43.34
N ASN A 112 -13.18 -0.19 43.01
CA ASN A 112 -11.82 0.15 43.42
C ASN A 112 -10.82 -0.44 42.42
N SER A 113 -10.16 0.43 41.65
CA SER A 113 -9.27 0.03 40.57
C SER A 113 -8.04 -0.79 41.00
N THR A 114 -7.69 -0.82 42.30
CA THR A 114 -6.65 -1.73 42.80
C THR A 114 -7.06 -3.20 42.78
N ASN A 115 -8.35 -3.49 42.60
CA ASN A 115 -8.90 -4.85 42.47
C ASN A 115 -9.01 -5.28 41.00
N CYS A 116 -8.72 -4.38 40.05
CA CYS A 116 -8.74 -4.73 38.63
C CYS A 116 -7.53 -5.58 38.28
N HIS A 117 -7.79 -6.64 37.52
CA HIS A 117 -6.76 -7.47 36.91
C HIS A 117 -6.12 -6.72 35.73
N ALA A 118 -5.09 -5.95 36.05
CA ALA A 118 -4.30 -5.17 35.11
C ALA A 118 -2.85 -5.16 35.58
N ASP A 119 -1.93 -5.65 34.74
CA ASP A 119 -0.51 -5.57 35.05
C ASP A 119 0.01 -4.13 34.91
N THR A 120 1.03 -3.78 35.69
CA THR A 120 1.39 -2.38 35.94
C THR A 120 2.04 -1.70 34.75
N GLY A 121 1.24 -1.04 33.91
CA GLY A 121 1.72 -0.10 32.88
C GLY A 121 0.92 -0.11 31.58
N ASN A 122 0.45 -1.30 31.18
CA ASN A 122 -0.49 -1.52 30.07
C ASN A 122 -1.35 -2.73 30.49
N GLY A 123 -2.66 -2.54 30.63
CA GLY A 123 -3.54 -3.56 31.19
C GLY A 123 -3.57 -4.84 30.36
N LEU A 124 -3.77 -5.99 31.01
CA LEU A 124 -3.89 -7.28 30.33
C LEU A 124 -5.04 -7.23 29.31
N PHE A 125 -4.70 -7.49 28.05
CA PHE A 125 -5.62 -7.39 26.92
C PHE A 125 -6.61 -8.55 26.89
N ALA A 126 -7.72 -8.37 26.17
CA ALA A 126 -8.61 -9.45 25.82
C ALA A 126 -7.88 -10.48 24.94
N ASP A 127 -8.23 -11.76 25.09
CA ASP A 127 -7.80 -12.82 24.18
C ASP A 127 -8.57 -12.69 22.86
N TYR A 128 -8.03 -11.86 21.96
CA TYR A 128 -8.60 -11.65 20.63
C TYR A 128 -8.64 -12.95 19.80
N LEU A 129 -7.68 -13.86 19.94
CA LEU A 129 -7.68 -15.11 19.16
C LEU A 129 -8.84 -16.01 19.57
N ARG A 130 -9.15 -16.06 20.87
CA ARG A 130 -10.36 -16.71 21.37
C ARG A 130 -11.62 -16.03 20.86
N ILE A 131 -11.73 -14.70 20.91
CA ILE A 131 -12.90 -13.98 20.35
C ILE A 131 -13.09 -14.30 18.86
N LEU A 132 -12.01 -14.26 18.06
CA LEU A 132 -12.07 -14.56 16.63
C LEU A 132 -12.50 -16.02 16.34
N THR A 133 -12.17 -16.94 17.25
CA THR A 133 -12.49 -18.37 17.16
C THR A 133 -13.92 -18.66 17.62
N ASP A 134 -14.29 -18.22 18.82
CA ASP A 134 -15.59 -18.48 19.47
C ASP A 134 -16.77 -17.95 18.65
N TYR A 135 -16.55 -16.92 17.82
CA TYR A 135 -17.59 -16.26 16.99
C TYR A 135 -17.39 -16.41 15.46
N ASP A 136 -16.51 -17.31 14.98
CA ASP A 136 -16.26 -17.57 13.53
C ASP A 136 -15.82 -16.32 12.74
N VAL A 137 -15.29 -15.27 13.39
CA VAL A 137 -15.05 -13.95 12.78
C VAL A 137 -14.14 -14.07 11.54
N CYS A 138 -13.02 -14.79 11.66
CA CYS A 138 -12.12 -15.00 10.52
C CYS A 138 -12.79 -15.85 9.41
N GLY A 139 -13.64 -16.81 9.76
CA GLY A 139 -14.42 -17.55 8.77
C GLY A 139 -15.35 -16.65 7.97
N LYS A 140 -16.08 -15.75 8.66
CA LYS A 140 -16.93 -14.73 8.01
C LYS A 140 -16.13 -13.79 7.11
N ARG A 141 -14.97 -13.32 7.58
CA ARG A 141 -14.06 -12.48 6.79
C ARG A 141 -13.58 -13.18 5.53
N ASN A 142 -13.13 -14.43 5.66
CA ASN A 142 -12.63 -15.23 4.54
C ASN A 142 -13.72 -15.49 3.48
N ARG A 143 -14.98 -15.63 3.90
CA ARG A 143 -16.17 -15.78 3.03
C ARG A 143 -16.70 -14.46 2.45
N GLY A 144 -16.16 -13.30 2.85
CA GLY A 144 -16.63 -11.98 2.41
C GLY A 144 -17.97 -11.56 3.01
N GLU A 145 -18.37 -12.19 4.11
CA GLU A 145 -19.58 -11.85 4.88
C GLU A 145 -19.37 -10.56 5.67
N ILE A 146 -18.13 -10.32 6.15
CA ILE A 146 -17.72 -9.13 6.91
C ILE A 146 -16.40 -8.56 6.38
N ASP A 147 -16.18 -7.27 6.61
CA ASP A 147 -14.95 -6.54 6.29
C ASP A 147 -14.25 -5.99 7.56
N GLU A 148 -15.03 -5.76 8.62
CA GLU A 148 -14.55 -5.14 9.87
C GLU A 148 -15.30 -5.71 11.09
N LEU A 149 -14.62 -5.77 12.24
CA LEU A 149 -15.19 -6.18 13.53
C LEU A 149 -15.17 -4.99 14.51
N TRP A 150 -16.31 -4.70 15.14
CA TRP A 150 -16.37 -3.78 16.29
C TRP A 150 -16.68 -4.56 17.56
N LEU A 151 -15.84 -4.37 18.57
CA LEU A 151 -16.03 -4.88 19.91
C LEU A 151 -16.55 -3.77 20.81
N TRP A 152 -17.60 -4.05 21.58
CA TRP A 152 -18.03 -3.19 22.67
C TRP A 152 -17.77 -3.85 24.02
N GLY A 153 -17.49 -3.04 25.03
CA GLY A 153 -17.12 -3.51 26.36
C GLY A 153 -17.08 -2.41 27.41
N GLY A 154 -16.94 -2.83 28.68
CA GLY A 154 -16.66 -1.91 29.77
C GLY A 154 -15.17 -1.56 29.90
N PRO A 155 -14.80 -0.60 30.76
CA PRO A 155 -13.41 -0.37 31.15
C PRO A 155 -12.78 -1.67 31.67
N TYR A 156 -11.47 -1.81 31.52
CA TYR A 156 -10.72 -3.03 31.85
C TYR A 156 -11.11 -4.30 31.08
N PHE A 157 -11.99 -4.25 30.06
CA PHE A 157 -12.18 -5.39 29.15
C PHE A 157 -10.93 -5.65 28.30
N GLY A 158 -10.07 -4.65 28.10
CA GLY A 158 -8.71 -4.81 27.57
C GLY A 158 -8.64 -4.82 26.05
N TYR A 159 -9.40 -3.95 25.40
CA TYR A 159 -9.29 -3.76 23.97
C TYR A 159 -8.20 -2.74 23.63
N TYR A 160 -7.55 -2.93 22.49
CA TYR A 160 -6.96 -1.85 21.72
C TYR A 160 -8.07 -1.06 21.03
N GLU A 161 -7.88 0.25 20.91
CA GLU A 161 -8.76 1.17 20.18
C GLU A 161 -8.89 0.74 18.70
N ALA A 162 -7.77 0.33 18.09
CA ALA A 162 -7.71 -0.32 16.79
C ALA A 162 -6.58 -1.38 16.74
N ILE A 163 -6.84 -2.53 16.11
CA ILE A 163 -5.85 -3.60 15.88
C ILE A 163 -6.16 -4.34 14.56
N MET A 164 -5.13 -4.85 13.88
CA MET A 164 -5.26 -5.59 12.62
C MET A 164 -4.82 -7.05 12.77
N THR A 165 -5.47 -7.96 12.07
CA THR A 165 -5.07 -9.38 11.93
C THR A 165 -5.15 -9.84 10.47
N GLY A 166 -4.61 -11.03 10.18
CA GLY A 166 -4.53 -11.61 8.84
C GLY A 166 -3.15 -11.41 8.17
N PRO A 167 -2.99 -11.79 6.89
CA PRO A 167 -1.71 -11.75 6.20
C PRO A 167 -1.16 -10.33 6.08
N ASN A 168 0.15 -10.17 6.31
CA ASN A 168 0.84 -8.87 6.24
C ASN A 168 0.22 -7.78 7.14
N ALA A 169 -0.48 -8.15 8.22
CA ALA A 169 -1.00 -7.18 9.18
C ALA A 169 0.15 -6.37 9.80
N PHE A 170 -0.11 -5.08 10.05
CA PHE A 170 0.86 -4.13 10.60
C PHE A 170 0.26 -3.33 11.76
N TRP A 171 1.07 -2.47 12.38
CA TRP A 171 0.67 -1.67 13.52
C TRP A 171 -0.34 -0.57 13.13
N VAL A 172 -1.51 -0.58 13.76
CA VAL A 172 -2.60 0.39 13.55
C VAL A 172 -3.11 0.93 14.89
N ASN A 173 -2.18 1.32 15.77
CA ASN A 173 -2.32 1.53 17.22
C ASN A 173 -2.08 0.29 18.07
N GLY A 174 -2.80 -0.80 17.80
CA GLY A 174 -2.46 -2.14 18.27
C GLY A 174 -1.33 -2.76 17.45
N GLY A 175 -0.49 -3.58 18.08
CA GLY A 175 0.44 -4.46 17.36
C GLY A 175 -0.33 -5.50 16.53
N PRO A 176 0.20 -5.93 15.36
CA PRO A 176 -0.51 -6.87 14.51
C PRO A 176 -0.75 -8.21 15.22
N LEU A 177 -2.00 -8.65 15.24
CA LEU A 177 -2.42 -9.89 15.89
C LEU A 177 -2.08 -11.09 14.99
N ALA A 178 -0.98 -11.77 15.29
CA ALA A 178 -0.59 -13.03 14.67
C ALA A 178 -1.45 -14.21 15.17
N GLY A 179 -1.40 -15.35 14.46
CA GLY A 179 -2.03 -16.61 14.90
C GLY A 179 -3.52 -16.78 14.60
N SER A 180 -4.18 -15.82 13.95
CA SER A 180 -5.58 -15.96 13.53
C SER A 180 -5.75 -16.82 12.27
N SER A 181 -6.96 -17.34 12.06
CA SER A 181 -7.35 -18.10 10.85
C SER A 181 -7.80 -17.22 9.68
N CYS A 182 -7.58 -15.90 9.76
CA CYS A 182 -7.95 -14.95 8.72
C CYS A 182 -6.99 -15.08 7.52
N THR A 183 -7.52 -15.34 6.33
CA THR A 183 -6.77 -15.40 5.06
C THR A 183 -6.77 -14.07 4.30
N LYS A 184 -7.39 -13.04 4.88
CA LYS A 184 -7.45 -11.65 4.42
C LYS A 184 -7.22 -10.73 5.61
N GLN A 185 -6.81 -9.50 5.38
CA GLN A 185 -6.69 -8.51 6.45
C GLN A 185 -8.06 -8.20 7.06
N LEU A 186 -8.11 -8.05 8.38
CA LEU A 186 -9.27 -7.66 9.16
C LEU A 186 -8.85 -6.58 10.16
N ASN A 187 -9.51 -5.42 10.10
CA ASN A 187 -9.43 -4.42 11.15
C ASN A 187 -10.44 -4.72 12.25
N ILE A 188 -10.05 -4.48 13.50
CA ILE A 188 -10.85 -4.68 14.70
C ILE A 188 -10.79 -3.39 15.52
N MET A 189 -11.95 -2.80 15.80
CA MET A 189 -12.08 -1.58 16.61
C MET A 189 -12.62 -1.92 18.01
N GLY A 190 -12.09 -1.27 19.05
CA GLY A 190 -12.43 -1.58 20.45
C GLY A 190 -13.07 -0.41 21.19
N PHE A 191 -14.40 -0.42 21.31
CA PHE A 191 -15.19 0.68 21.87
C PHE A 191 -15.64 0.43 23.32
N ASN A 192 -15.82 1.53 24.09
CA ASN A 192 -16.16 1.51 25.52
C ASN A 192 -17.47 2.27 25.82
N TYR A 193 -18.40 1.66 26.56
CA TYR A 193 -19.70 2.26 26.94
C TYR A 193 -19.61 3.57 27.74
N GLU A 194 -18.48 3.83 28.42
CA GLU A 194 -18.23 5.07 29.16
C GLU A 194 -17.93 6.27 28.26
N ARG A 195 -17.61 6.02 26.98
CA ARG A 195 -17.13 7.02 26.02
C ARG A 195 -18.19 7.39 25.00
N GLY A 196 -17.89 8.42 24.21
CA GLY A 196 -18.77 8.91 23.15
C GLY A 196 -18.17 8.73 21.76
N VAL A 197 -18.85 9.32 20.77
CA VAL A 197 -18.42 9.31 19.37
C VAL A 197 -17.08 10.05 19.16
N SER A 198 -16.73 10.98 20.07
CA SER A 198 -15.44 11.67 20.02
C SER A 198 -14.28 10.67 20.14
N GLU A 199 -14.35 9.75 21.09
CA GLU A 199 -13.36 8.70 21.29
C GLU A 199 -13.38 7.70 20.12
N MET A 200 -14.56 7.28 19.63
CA MET A 200 -14.64 6.37 18.45
C MET A 200 -13.96 6.95 17.19
N LEU A 201 -14.04 8.28 16.98
CA LEU A 201 -13.31 8.97 15.91
C LEU A 201 -11.80 9.08 16.20
N GLU A 202 -11.41 9.03 17.47
CA GLU A 202 -10.00 8.97 17.88
C GLU A 202 -9.40 7.61 17.55
N ASP A 203 -10.11 6.52 17.89
CA ASP A 203 -9.75 5.14 17.59
C ASP A 203 -9.50 4.94 16.08
N PHE A 204 -10.41 5.46 15.25
CA PHE A 204 -10.23 5.46 13.79
C PHE A 204 -9.09 6.38 13.34
N GLY A 205 -8.88 7.49 14.05
CA GLY A 205 -7.75 8.37 13.83
C GLY A 205 -6.41 7.67 14.06
N HIS A 206 -6.24 6.90 15.14
CA HIS A 206 -5.01 6.13 15.38
C HIS A 206 -4.80 5.04 14.32
N ARG A 207 -5.87 4.39 13.85
CA ARG A 207 -5.81 3.48 12.70
C ARG A 207 -5.32 4.19 11.44
N ALA A 208 -5.81 5.39 11.15
CA ALA A 208 -5.35 6.21 10.03
C ALA A 208 -3.89 6.65 10.21
N GLU A 209 -3.49 7.08 11.41
CA GLU A 209 -2.11 7.47 11.74
C GLU A 209 -1.12 6.30 11.52
N GLY A 210 -1.42 5.13 12.09
CA GLY A 210 -0.60 3.93 11.92
C GLY A 210 -0.53 3.45 10.47
N THR A 211 -1.65 3.49 9.76
CA THR A 211 -1.70 3.11 8.34
C THR A 211 -0.88 4.06 7.47
N MET A 212 -1.01 5.38 7.65
CA MET A 212 -0.26 6.34 6.85
C MET A 212 1.22 6.36 7.21
N ALA A 213 1.57 6.15 8.49
CA ALA A 213 2.95 5.93 8.92
C ALA A 213 3.57 4.69 8.25
N TYR A 214 2.84 3.58 8.16
CA TYR A 214 3.28 2.37 7.47
C TYR A 214 3.46 2.61 5.95
N ILE A 215 2.48 3.26 5.29
CA ILE A 215 2.51 3.60 3.87
C ILE A 215 3.69 4.50 3.48
N TYR A 216 4.06 5.45 4.35
CA TYR A 216 5.18 6.38 4.12
C TYR A 216 6.51 5.93 4.72
N GLY A 217 6.55 4.79 5.44
CA GLY A 217 7.77 4.24 6.04
C GLY A 217 8.26 4.98 7.28
N GLY A 218 7.40 5.78 7.94
CA GLY A 218 7.75 6.55 9.12
C GLY A 218 6.72 7.62 9.50
N TRP A 219 6.91 8.20 10.68
CA TRP A 219 6.13 9.33 11.19
C TRP A 219 7.00 10.24 12.07
N THR A 220 7.50 11.34 11.50
CA THR A 220 8.38 12.28 12.22
C THR A 220 7.64 12.96 13.36
N PHE A 221 6.43 13.46 13.10
CA PHE A 221 5.60 14.24 14.02
C PHE A 221 4.70 13.38 14.92
N SER A 222 5.23 12.21 15.28
CA SER A 222 4.71 11.35 16.33
C SER A 222 4.88 11.98 17.72
N TYR A 223 4.46 11.23 18.73
CA TYR A 223 4.32 11.65 20.12
C TYR A 223 5.57 12.31 20.75
N GLY A 224 5.29 13.13 21.76
CA GLY A 224 6.30 13.83 22.55
C GLY A 224 6.64 15.23 22.02
N PRO A 225 7.82 15.77 22.40
CA PRO A 225 8.19 17.17 22.22
C PRO A 225 8.31 17.57 20.74
N ASN A 226 8.48 18.88 20.52
CA ASN A 226 8.66 19.47 19.20
C ASN A 226 9.75 18.74 18.39
N LYS A 227 9.39 18.26 17.21
CA LYS A 227 10.29 17.51 16.32
C LYS A 227 10.82 18.47 15.25
N ASN A 228 12.05 18.24 14.81
CA ASN A 228 12.57 18.88 13.61
C ASN A 228 12.16 18.04 12.39
N ALA A 229 11.66 18.70 11.36
CA ALA A 229 11.40 18.07 10.06
C ALA A 229 12.69 17.50 9.44
N PRO A 230 12.63 16.34 8.77
CA PRO A 230 13.74 15.89 7.93
C PRO A 230 13.94 16.86 6.75
N PRO A 231 15.11 16.87 6.08
CA PRO A 231 15.38 17.78 4.95
C PRO A 231 14.38 17.68 3.79
N ASN A 232 13.77 16.51 3.60
CA ASN A 232 12.73 16.24 2.60
C ASN A 232 11.54 15.53 3.29
N PRO A 233 10.59 16.25 3.91
CA PRO A 233 9.45 15.64 4.58
C PRO A 233 8.46 15.07 3.57
N HIS A 234 8.12 13.78 3.72
CA HIS A 234 7.12 13.11 2.90
C HIS A 234 5.71 13.65 3.18
N MET A 235 4.72 13.28 2.37
CA MET A 235 3.38 13.89 2.45
C MET A 235 2.69 13.65 3.80
N TRP A 236 2.86 12.47 4.41
CA TRP A 236 2.37 12.23 5.77
C TRP A 236 3.04 13.13 6.85
N ASP A 237 4.30 13.49 6.68
CA ASP A 237 4.98 14.45 7.57
C ASP A 237 4.44 15.87 7.35
N GLN A 238 4.23 16.29 6.10
CA GLN A 238 3.61 17.58 5.77
C GLN A 238 2.15 17.68 6.26
N TYR A 239 1.43 16.55 6.31
CA TYR A 239 0.09 16.46 6.86
C TYR A 239 0.07 16.51 8.38
N SER A 240 0.89 15.68 9.03
CA SER A 240 0.84 15.46 10.48
C SER A 240 1.59 16.50 11.33
N ALA A 241 2.35 17.41 10.72
CA ALA A 241 3.07 18.48 11.41
C ALA A 241 2.14 19.36 12.27
N ARG A 242 2.49 19.53 13.54
CA ARG A 242 1.73 20.36 14.51
C ARG A 242 2.28 21.78 14.56
N GLY A 243 1.53 22.68 15.18
CA GLY A 243 1.88 24.11 15.24
C GLY A 243 3.18 24.48 15.97
N PHE A 244 3.76 23.55 16.73
CA PHE A 244 5.01 23.73 17.46
C PHE A 244 6.19 22.92 16.91
N ASP A 245 6.00 22.13 15.85
CA ASP A 245 7.08 21.42 15.17
C ASP A 245 7.90 22.38 14.29
N THR A 246 9.18 22.06 14.08
CA THR A 246 10.17 23.02 13.53
C THR A 246 10.78 22.55 12.21
N GLY A 247 11.09 23.52 11.32
CA GLY A 247 11.62 23.22 9.98
C GLY A 247 10.55 22.92 8.92
N ILE A 248 9.26 23.02 9.28
CA ILE A 248 8.11 22.80 8.40
C ILE A 248 6.99 23.79 8.75
N SER A 249 6.06 24.04 7.83
CA SER A 249 4.80 24.73 8.17
C SER A 249 3.85 23.76 8.86
N ALA A 250 3.00 24.24 9.76
CA ALA A 250 1.97 23.43 10.40
C ALA A 250 1.05 22.79 9.33
N GLY A 251 0.81 21.49 9.44
CA GLY A 251 -0.15 20.74 8.64
C GLY A 251 -1.52 20.74 9.30
N CYS A 252 -2.20 19.59 9.26
CA CYS A 252 -3.42 19.32 10.01
C CYS A 252 -3.15 18.87 11.46
N GLY A 253 -1.88 18.69 11.87
CA GLY A 253 -1.55 18.11 13.17
C GLY A 253 -1.90 16.63 13.22
N ASN A 254 -2.13 16.08 14.40
CA ASN A 254 -2.42 14.66 14.59
C ASN A 254 -3.66 14.46 15.50
N ILE A 255 -4.17 13.24 15.66
CA ILE A 255 -5.48 13.01 16.32
C ILE A 255 -5.45 13.31 17.83
N HIS A 256 -4.26 13.35 18.43
CA HIS A 256 -4.07 13.78 19.82
C HIS A 256 -3.85 15.30 19.89
N GLY A 257 -3.00 15.84 19.00
CA GLY A 257 -2.47 17.19 19.01
C GLY A 257 -3.00 18.05 17.86
N SER A 258 -3.95 18.91 18.17
CA SER A 258 -4.58 19.83 17.21
C SER A 258 -3.54 20.73 16.52
N LEU A 259 -3.75 21.03 15.23
CA LEU A 259 -2.82 21.81 14.39
C LEU A 259 -2.40 23.15 14.99
N ASN A 260 -3.25 23.76 15.81
CA ASN A 260 -3.04 25.10 16.35
C ASN A 260 -2.52 25.12 17.79
N THR A 261 -2.17 23.97 18.37
CA THR A 261 -1.45 23.90 19.65
C THR A 261 -0.13 24.72 19.54
N PRO A 262 0.07 25.78 20.33
CA PRO A 262 1.16 26.74 20.12
C PRO A 262 2.53 26.29 20.64
N MET A 263 2.57 25.36 21.58
CA MET A 263 3.78 24.80 22.17
C MET A 263 3.49 23.40 22.73
N TYR A 264 4.51 22.56 22.81
CA TYR A 264 4.43 21.31 23.56
C TYR A 264 4.26 21.59 25.06
N ASP A 265 3.27 20.94 25.68
CA ASP A 265 3.05 20.97 27.13
C ASP A 265 3.49 19.63 27.75
N PRO A 266 4.50 19.59 28.64
CA PRO A 266 4.87 18.37 29.35
C PRO A 266 3.76 17.76 30.23
N GLN A 267 2.74 18.53 30.60
CA GLN A 267 1.58 18.07 31.38
C GLN A 267 0.47 17.51 30.47
N ASN A 268 0.47 17.88 29.19
CA ASN A 268 -0.37 17.33 28.13
C ASN A 268 0.50 16.98 26.91
N PRO A 269 1.40 15.97 27.03
CA PRO A 269 2.46 15.71 26.05
C PRO A 269 1.93 15.17 24.71
N TRP A 270 0.63 14.83 24.68
CA TRP A 270 -0.11 14.37 23.51
C TRP A 270 -0.79 15.53 22.77
N GLY A 271 -1.00 16.68 23.43
CA GLY A 271 -1.55 17.89 22.82
C GLY A 271 -3.08 17.96 22.77
N TYR A 272 -3.77 17.23 23.65
CA TYR A 272 -5.24 17.17 23.73
C TYR A 272 -5.87 18.52 24.07
N ASP A 273 -6.03 19.38 23.07
CA ASP A 273 -6.74 20.66 23.17
C ASP A 273 -7.41 21.02 21.84
N TRP A 274 -8.54 20.36 21.59
CA TRP A 274 -9.46 20.69 20.52
C TRP A 274 -10.24 22.00 20.77
N THR A 275 -10.02 22.67 21.91
CA THR A 275 -10.67 23.93 22.29
C THR A 275 -9.75 25.15 22.10
N ASN A 276 -8.52 24.93 21.63
CA ASN A 276 -7.50 25.96 21.60
C ASN A 276 -7.86 27.11 20.64
N GLN A 277 -7.89 28.34 21.15
CA GLN A 277 -8.22 29.52 20.34
C GLN A 277 -7.01 30.16 19.65
N ASN A 278 -5.79 29.67 19.88
CA ASN A 278 -4.58 30.16 19.21
C ASN A 278 -4.72 30.08 17.69
N THR A 279 -4.32 31.14 16.98
CA THR A 279 -4.37 31.20 15.52
C THR A 279 -3.00 30.94 14.93
N ILE A 280 -2.90 29.97 14.02
CA ILE A 280 -1.66 29.63 13.32
C ILE A 280 -1.83 29.68 11.80
N GLN A 281 -0.74 29.91 11.07
CA GLN A 281 -0.68 29.68 9.63
C GLN A 281 -0.47 28.19 9.39
N SER A 282 -1.48 27.52 8.84
CA SER A 282 -1.48 26.07 8.58
C SER A 282 -1.79 25.77 7.12
N ARG A 283 -1.17 24.71 6.60
CA ARG A 283 -1.40 24.14 5.27
C ARG A 283 -2.56 23.14 5.25
N CYS A 284 -3.30 22.93 6.34
CA CYS A 284 -4.33 21.90 6.39
C CYS A 284 -5.40 22.05 5.30
N GLU A 285 -5.88 23.28 5.06
CA GLU A 285 -6.82 23.60 3.97
C GLU A 285 -6.25 23.34 2.56
N ASP A 286 -4.92 23.37 2.39
CA ASP A 286 -4.26 23.06 1.12
C ASP A 286 -4.37 21.56 0.77
N PHE A 287 -4.51 20.68 1.77
CA PHE A 287 -4.72 19.24 1.54
C PHE A 287 -6.06 18.90 0.88
N ASN A 288 -7.05 19.81 0.93
CA ASN A 288 -8.25 19.70 0.10
C ASN A 288 -7.95 19.77 -1.41
N ASN A 289 -6.71 20.12 -1.81
CA ASN A 289 -6.25 20.09 -3.20
C ASN A 289 -5.34 18.89 -3.54
N TYR A 290 -5.04 17.99 -2.58
CA TYR A 290 -4.07 16.89 -2.78
C TYR A 290 -4.41 16.01 -4.01
N PRO A 291 -3.47 15.73 -4.93
CA PRO A 291 -2.02 15.93 -4.82
C PRO A 291 -1.52 17.30 -5.29
N ASN A 292 -2.41 18.14 -5.85
CA ASN A 292 -2.10 19.43 -6.45
C ASN A 292 -2.00 20.54 -5.37
N LEU A 293 -1.17 20.30 -4.36
CA LEU A 293 -0.93 21.24 -3.26
C LEU A 293 -0.36 22.56 -3.80
N THR A 294 -0.96 23.68 -3.39
CA THR A 294 -0.57 25.02 -3.83
C THR A 294 0.54 25.65 -3.00
N GLY A 295 0.81 25.10 -1.81
CA GLY A 295 1.71 25.67 -0.81
C GLY A 295 1.09 26.81 0.00
N GLN A 296 -0.19 27.13 -0.20
CA GLN A 296 -0.87 28.17 0.57
C GLN A 296 -1.03 27.78 2.05
N THR A 297 -1.07 28.81 2.90
CA THR A 297 -1.38 28.67 4.33
C THR A 297 -2.59 29.54 4.67
N THR A 298 -3.45 29.02 5.54
CA THR A 298 -4.63 29.70 6.07
C THR A 298 -4.42 30.00 7.55
N ALA A 299 -4.95 31.13 8.02
CA ALA A 299 -5.01 31.44 9.45
C ALA A 299 -6.13 30.63 10.12
N ILE A 300 -5.78 29.57 10.86
CA ILE A 300 -6.73 28.61 11.44
C ILE A 300 -6.65 28.61 12.97
N ASN A 301 -7.81 28.50 13.63
CA ASN A 301 -7.95 28.14 15.04
C ASN A 301 -9.20 27.27 15.24
N CYS A 302 -9.54 26.90 16.49
CA CYS A 302 -10.63 25.96 16.74
C CYS A 302 -12.03 26.39 16.26
N ASN A 303 -12.24 27.67 15.91
CA ASN A 303 -13.51 28.10 15.33
C ASN A 303 -13.84 27.39 14.01
N ALA A 304 -12.81 26.92 13.27
CA ALA A 304 -12.99 26.13 12.05
C ALA A 304 -13.74 24.80 12.28
N TRP A 305 -13.70 24.26 13.49
CA TRP A 305 -14.41 23.05 13.91
C TRP A 305 -15.32 23.25 15.13
N GLY A 306 -15.70 24.51 15.42
CA GLY A 306 -16.60 24.84 16.54
C GLY A 306 -16.02 24.65 17.95
N CYS A 307 -14.70 24.49 18.09
CA CYS A 307 -14.00 24.35 19.38
C CYS A 307 -14.50 23.18 20.26
N GLU A 308 -14.83 22.05 19.63
CA GLU A 308 -15.33 20.84 20.27
C GLU A 308 -14.55 19.61 19.75
N SER A 309 -14.36 18.59 20.61
CA SER A 309 -13.42 17.48 20.37
C SER A 309 -13.84 16.54 19.23
N ARG A 310 -15.10 16.07 19.22
CA ARG A 310 -15.65 15.23 18.12
C ARG A 310 -15.57 15.98 16.79
N SER A 311 -15.98 17.24 16.78
CA SER A 311 -15.97 18.11 15.60
C SER A 311 -14.54 18.40 15.11
N GLY A 312 -13.58 18.56 16.03
CA GLY A 312 -12.16 18.73 15.72
C GLY A 312 -11.52 17.48 15.12
N LYS A 313 -11.77 16.30 15.70
CA LYS A 313 -11.34 15.01 15.12
C LYS A 313 -11.99 14.75 13.76
N LYS A 314 -13.28 15.09 13.60
CA LYS A 314 -13.96 15.01 12.31
C LYS A 314 -13.37 16.00 11.28
N TYR A 315 -13.00 17.21 11.70
CA TYR A 315 -12.29 18.18 10.86
C TYR A 315 -10.92 17.65 10.43
N TRP A 316 -10.16 17.02 11.35
CA TRP A 316 -8.88 16.37 11.02
C TRP A 316 -9.09 15.25 10.00
N LEU A 317 -9.99 14.30 10.27
CA LEU A 317 -10.31 13.22 9.32
C LEU A 317 -10.78 13.78 7.97
N ALA A 318 -11.60 14.84 7.96
CA ALA A 318 -12.12 15.44 6.75
C ALA A 318 -11.06 16.07 5.84
N HIS A 319 -9.84 16.32 6.33
CA HIS A 319 -8.73 16.81 5.50
C HIS A 319 -7.83 15.70 4.96
N LEU A 320 -8.07 14.43 5.31
CA LEU A 320 -7.40 13.30 4.66
C LEU A 320 -7.71 13.32 3.15
N PRO A 321 -6.68 13.24 2.28
CA PRO A 321 -6.85 13.14 0.83
C PRO A 321 -7.86 12.06 0.42
N LYS A 322 -8.72 12.40 -0.53
CA LYS A 322 -9.92 11.62 -0.89
C LYS A 322 -10.23 11.60 -2.39
N TYR A 323 -9.27 11.99 -3.22
CA TYR A 323 -9.46 12.14 -4.67
C TYR A 323 -8.92 10.93 -5.43
N THR A 324 -9.39 10.74 -6.65
CA THR A 324 -8.97 9.65 -7.55
C THR A 324 -7.54 9.84 -8.02
N GLY A 325 -6.85 8.75 -8.35
CA GLY A 325 -5.57 8.76 -9.04
C GLY A 325 -4.36 8.50 -8.15
N LEU A 326 -3.17 8.73 -8.72
CA LEU A 326 -1.89 8.66 -8.02
C LEU A 326 -1.27 10.05 -7.85
N ALA A 327 -0.52 10.21 -6.77
CA ALA A 327 0.30 11.38 -6.48
C ALA A 327 1.70 11.20 -7.11
N PRO A 328 2.50 12.27 -7.24
CA PRO A 328 3.86 12.19 -7.80
C PRO A 328 4.85 11.28 -7.03
N ASP A 329 4.51 10.88 -5.80
CA ASP A 329 5.26 9.91 -4.99
C ASP A 329 4.83 8.44 -5.22
N GLY A 330 3.91 8.20 -6.16
CA GLY A 330 3.37 6.88 -6.49
C GLY A 330 2.33 6.34 -5.50
N LYS A 331 1.90 7.14 -4.52
CA LYS A 331 0.83 6.77 -3.57
C LYS A 331 -0.54 7.21 -4.10
N LEU A 332 -1.61 6.62 -3.58
CA LEU A 332 -2.99 6.99 -3.96
C LEU A 332 -3.34 8.42 -3.49
N ASN A 333 -4.12 9.11 -4.30
CA ASN A 333 -4.72 10.40 -3.97
C ASN A 333 -5.85 10.30 -2.93
N ASN A 334 -6.35 9.09 -2.68
CA ASN A 334 -7.36 8.77 -1.69
C ASN A 334 -6.74 7.95 -0.54
N TRP A 335 -6.41 8.62 0.56
CA TRP A 335 -5.83 7.98 1.75
C TRP A 335 -6.87 7.20 2.56
N TRP A 336 -8.16 7.49 2.40
CA TRP A 336 -9.21 6.68 3.01
C TRP A 336 -9.18 5.24 2.51
N LYS A 337 -8.80 5.01 1.24
CA LYS A 337 -8.66 3.65 0.70
C LYS A 337 -7.64 2.84 1.50
N TYR A 338 -6.48 3.41 1.84
CA TYR A 338 -5.50 2.74 2.72
C TYR A 338 -6.08 2.45 4.11
N ALA A 339 -6.72 3.43 4.75
CA ALA A 339 -7.25 3.29 6.10
C ALA A 339 -8.35 2.22 6.21
N VAL A 340 -9.24 2.10 5.22
CA VAL A 340 -10.36 1.15 5.26
C VAL A 340 -10.09 -0.19 4.57
N ASP A 341 -9.13 -0.26 3.64
CA ASP A 341 -8.81 -1.47 2.88
C ASP A 341 -7.37 -1.45 2.32
N TYR A 342 -6.38 -1.58 3.22
CA TYR A 342 -4.96 -1.60 2.81
C TYR A 342 -4.65 -2.68 1.76
N GLU A 343 -5.24 -3.88 1.90
CA GLU A 343 -5.06 -5.02 1.00
C GLU A 343 -5.46 -4.64 -0.45
N ASP A 344 -6.66 -4.07 -0.65
CA ASP A 344 -7.13 -3.59 -1.97
C ASP A 344 -6.47 -2.26 -2.41
N ALA A 345 -5.97 -1.45 -1.47
CA ALA A 345 -5.24 -0.22 -1.78
C ALA A 345 -3.82 -0.48 -2.31
N THR A 346 -3.21 -1.61 -1.92
CA THR A 346 -1.82 -1.96 -2.23
C THR A 346 -1.65 -3.22 -3.08
N ALA A 347 -2.75 -3.89 -3.44
CA ALA A 347 -2.76 -4.95 -4.44
C ALA A 347 -2.02 -4.48 -5.72
N PRO A 348 -1.14 -5.33 -6.32
CA PRO A 348 -0.51 -5.01 -7.59
C PRO A 348 -1.57 -4.82 -8.67
N ARG A 349 -1.82 -3.58 -9.08
CA ARG A 349 -2.78 -3.27 -10.13
C ARG A 349 -2.10 -3.35 -11.49
N ASN A 350 -2.71 -4.05 -12.43
CA ASN A 350 -2.28 -3.97 -13.81
C ASN A 350 -3.00 -2.79 -14.47
N LEU A 351 -2.59 -1.57 -14.12
CA LEU A 351 -3.28 -0.34 -14.55
C LEU A 351 -3.51 -0.28 -16.08
N PRO A 352 -4.62 0.32 -16.53
CA PRO A 352 -4.83 0.70 -17.92
C PRO A 352 -3.61 1.39 -18.52
N LYS A 353 -3.17 0.86 -19.65
CA LYS A 353 -2.16 1.48 -20.50
C LYS A 353 -2.80 1.91 -21.82
N GLY A 354 -2.18 2.89 -22.48
CA GLY A 354 -2.73 3.42 -23.71
C GLY A 354 -2.09 4.75 -24.08
N HIS A 355 -2.54 5.31 -25.19
CA HIS A 355 -1.99 6.53 -25.77
C HIS A 355 -3.13 7.41 -26.29
N GLU A 356 -3.07 8.71 -25.99
CA GLU A 356 -3.71 9.76 -26.77
C GLU A 356 -2.85 10.00 -28.03
N ASP A 357 -3.44 9.75 -29.20
CA ASP A 357 -2.82 9.95 -30.51
C ASP A 357 -2.94 11.43 -30.95
N ILE A 358 -2.41 11.75 -32.14
CA ILE A 358 -2.53 13.09 -32.72
C ILE A 358 -4.03 13.47 -32.87
N PRO A 359 -4.44 14.64 -32.34
CA PRO A 359 -5.82 15.11 -32.45
C PRO A 359 -6.18 15.45 -33.89
N GLY A 360 -7.37 15.04 -34.31
CA GLY A 360 -8.01 15.56 -35.51
C GLY A 360 -8.68 16.92 -35.25
N SER A 361 -9.18 17.57 -36.29
CA SER A 361 -10.02 18.76 -36.09
C SER A 361 -11.24 18.38 -35.25
N CYS A 362 -11.37 19.01 -34.08
CA CYS A 362 -12.37 18.73 -33.06
C CYS A 362 -12.53 17.25 -32.65
N THR A 363 -11.48 16.44 -32.80
CA THR A 363 -11.53 14.97 -32.59
C THR A 363 -10.33 14.49 -31.79
N VAL A 364 -10.55 13.73 -30.73
CA VAL A 364 -9.49 13.01 -30.00
C VAL A 364 -9.51 11.54 -30.41
N ASN A 365 -8.33 10.97 -30.63
CA ASN A 365 -8.16 9.57 -31.00
C ASN A 365 -7.12 8.93 -30.09
N GLY A 366 -7.10 7.61 -30.02
CA GLY A 366 -6.10 6.87 -29.27
C GLY A 366 -6.45 5.41 -29.14
N TRP A 367 -5.85 4.77 -28.15
CA TRP A 367 -6.18 3.42 -27.72
C TRP A 367 -5.88 3.22 -26.24
N THR A 368 -6.57 2.28 -25.59
CA THR A 368 -6.24 1.84 -24.23
C THR A 368 -6.78 0.43 -23.95
N CYS A 369 -6.02 -0.32 -23.16
CA CYS A 369 -6.37 -1.66 -22.70
C CYS A 369 -5.85 -1.89 -21.28
N ASP A 370 -6.54 -2.77 -20.56
CA ASP A 370 -6.24 -3.11 -19.18
C ASP A 370 -5.73 -4.56 -19.13
N PRO A 371 -4.48 -4.81 -18.66
CA PRO A 371 -3.95 -6.15 -18.51
C PRO A 371 -4.68 -7.04 -17.50
N ASP A 372 -5.41 -6.50 -16.53
CA ASP A 372 -6.25 -7.31 -15.64
C ASP A 372 -7.36 -8.02 -16.44
N LYS A 373 -7.83 -7.42 -17.55
CA LYS A 373 -8.78 -8.07 -18.48
C LYS A 373 -8.72 -7.52 -19.91
N TYR A 374 -7.71 -7.89 -20.69
CA TYR A 374 -7.54 -7.47 -22.09
C TYR A 374 -8.77 -7.71 -23.01
N SER A 375 -9.70 -8.60 -22.68
CA SER A 375 -10.93 -8.79 -23.47
C SER A 375 -11.99 -7.71 -23.27
N GLN A 376 -11.82 -6.82 -22.31
CA GLN A 376 -12.78 -5.78 -21.93
C GLN A 376 -12.42 -4.44 -22.58
N ALA A 377 -13.40 -3.79 -23.21
CA ALA A 377 -13.28 -2.43 -23.67
C ALA A 377 -13.44 -1.45 -22.50
N LEU A 378 -12.55 -0.46 -22.40
CA LEU A 378 -12.54 0.50 -21.29
C LEU A 378 -13.36 1.76 -21.60
N SER A 379 -13.87 2.37 -20.53
CA SER A 379 -14.38 3.74 -20.56
C SER A 379 -13.21 4.73 -20.62
N VAL A 380 -13.29 5.72 -21.50
CA VAL A 380 -12.28 6.78 -21.66
C VAL A 380 -12.94 8.12 -21.48
N LYS A 381 -12.38 8.95 -20.60
CA LYS A 381 -12.85 10.30 -20.26
C LYS A 381 -11.84 11.34 -20.72
N PHE A 382 -12.33 12.51 -21.16
CA PHE A 382 -11.53 13.62 -21.65
C PHE A 382 -11.68 14.82 -20.72
N TYR A 383 -10.56 15.42 -20.31
CA TYR A 383 -10.52 16.53 -19.36
C TYR A 383 -9.80 17.75 -19.93
N GLU A 384 -10.32 18.94 -19.66
CA GLU A 384 -9.59 20.21 -19.80
C GLU A 384 -9.57 20.91 -18.44
N ASN A 385 -8.38 21.32 -17.97
CA ASN A 385 -8.19 21.99 -16.67
C ASN A 385 -8.90 21.28 -15.48
N GLY A 386 -8.92 19.94 -15.49
CA GLY A 386 -9.58 19.12 -14.48
C GLY A 386 -11.10 18.97 -14.62
N THR A 387 -11.73 19.59 -15.62
CA THR A 387 -13.18 19.45 -15.89
C THR A 387 -13.41 18.40 -16.99
N GLU A 388 -14.33 17.45 -16.78
CA GLU A 388 -14.71 16.46 -17.81
C GLU A 388 -15.45 17.17 -18.97
N VAL A 389 -14.93 17.03 -20.19
CA VAL A 389 -15.45 17.65 -21.43
C VAL A 389 -16.02 16.63 -22.43
N GLY A 390 -15.92 15.34 -22.13
CA GLY A 390 -16.52 14.25 -22.92
C GLY A 390 -16.04 12.88 -22.49
N SER A 391 -16.66 11.83 -23.03
CA SER A 391 -16.28 10.43 -22.79
C SER A 391 -16.70 9.50 -23.93
N THR A 392 -16.05 8.35 -24.03
CA THR A 392 -16.25 7.33 -25.08
C THR A 392 -15.82 5.94 -24.58
N THR A 393 -15.88 4.92 -25.44
CA THR A 393 -15.43 3.55 -25.13
C THR A 393 -14.35 3.11 -26.10
N ALA A 394 -13.27 2.53 -25.57
CA ALA A 394 -12.12 2.02 -26.31
C ALA A 394 -12.41 0.62 -26.89
N SER A 395 -13.21 0.57 -27.97
CA SER A 395 -13.66 -0.68 -28.62
C SER A 395 -13.39 -0.75 -30.14
N ASN A 396 -12.84 0.31 -30.75
CA ASN A 396 -12.52 0.35 -32.18
C ASN A 396 -11.31 -0.54 -32.49
N ILE A 397 -11.25 -1.09 -33.70
CA ILE A 397 -10.11 -1.91 -34.15
C ILE A 397 -8.88 -1.01 -34.42
N ARG A 398 -7.72 -1.46 -33.94
CA ARG A 398 -6.38 -0.87 -34.17
C ARG A 398 -5.46 -1.83 -34.90
N GLU A 399 -4.30 -1.29 -35.28
CA GLU A 399 -3.14 -2.01 -35.81
C GLU A 399 -2.63 -3.11 -34.87
N GLN A 400 -1.99 -4.13 -35.45
CA GLN A 400 -1.50 -5.28 -34.69
C GLN A 400 -0.52 -4.89 -33.57
N ALA A 401 0.26 -3.83 -33.72
CA ALA A 401 1.17 -3.33 -32.69
C ALA A 401 0.47 -2.83 -31.40
N VAL A 402 -0.82 -2.46 -31.48
CA VAL A 402 -1.67 -2.24 -30.30
C VAL A 402 -2.14 -3.58 -29.74
N GLY A 403 -2.54 -4.50 -30.62
CA GLY A 403 -2.93 -5.87 -30.23
C GLY A 403 -1.83 -6.62 -29.48
N ASP A 404 -0.58 -6.53 -29.94
CA ASP A 404 0.59 -7.17 -29.32
C ASP A 404 0.86 -6.63 -27.91
N GLN A 405 0.49 -5.38 -27.63
CA GLN A 405 0.51 -4.79 -26.28
C GLN A 405 -0.72 -5.17 -25.46
N CYS A 406 -1.84 -5.52 -26.10
CA CYS A 406 -3.14 -5.78 -25.50
C CYS A 406 -3.57 -7.26 -25.59
N GLY A 407 -2.68 -8.19 -25.25
CA GLY A 407 -3.01 -9.62 -25.17
C GLY A 407 -3.39 -10.28 -26.51
N GLY A 408 -3.01 -9.69 -27.63
CA GLY A 408 -3.36 -10.10 -28.99
C GLY A 408 -4.70 -9.52 -29.52
N ILE A 409 -5.40 -8.72 -28.72
CA ILE A 409 -6.74 -8.18 -29.05
C ILE A 409 -6.59 -6.77 -29.61
N THR A 410 -7.13 -6.50 -30.79
CA THR A 410 -6.99 -5.19 -31.47
C THR A 410 -8.13 -4.22 -31.22
N SER A 411 -9.22 -4.62 -30.56
CA SER A 411 -10.42 -3.80 -30.32
C SER A 411 -10.28 -2.88 -29.09
N HIS A 412 -9.27 -2.01 -29.12
CA HIS A 412 -8.91 -1.09 -28.02
C HIS A 412 -8.77 0.38 -28.42
N GLY A 413 -9.06 0.71 -29.68
CA GLY A 413 -9.04 2.08 -30.16
C GLY A 413 -10.22 2.90 -29.65
N PHE A 414 -10.02 4.19 -29.44
CA PHE A 414 -11.11 5.15 -29.27
C PHE A 414 -10.99 6.29 -30.29
N SER A 415 -12.14 6.87 -30.62
CA SER A 415 -12.25 8.10 -31.41
C SER A 415 -13.48 8.85 -30.89
N TYR A 416 -13.32 10.13 -30.59
CA TYR A 416 -14.38 10.98 -30.04
C TYR A 416 -14.35 12.35 -30.69
N ILE A 417 -15.48 12.73 -31.29
CA ILE A 417 -15.68 14.04 -31.91
C ILE A 417 -16.51 14.88 -30.94
N PHE A 418 -16.00 16.04 -30.52
CA PHE A 418 -16.75 16.90 -29.61
C PHE A 418 -18.02 17.45 -30.31
N PRO A 419 -19.20 17.37 -29.67
CA PRO A 419 -20.47 17.77 -30.31
C PRO A 419 -20.52 19.26 -30.65
N ASP A 420 -21.40 19.65 -31.56
CA ASP A 420 -21.60 21.06 -31.99
C ASP A 420 -22.03 21.99 -30.83
N THR A 421 -22.43 21.43 -29.68
CA THR A 421 -22.77 22.14 -28.43
C THR A 421 -21.62 22.22 -27.42
N SER A 422 -20.43 21.69 -27.72
CA SER A 422 -19.28 21.70 -26.79
C SER A 422 -18.73 23.12 -26.60
N ILE A 423 -18.34 23.45 -25.36
CA ILE A 423 -17.70 24.73 -25.01
C ILE A 423 -16.36 24.95 -25.75
N LEU A 424 -15.71 23.86 -26.19
CA LEU A 424 -14.45 23.90 -26.94
C LEU A 424 -14.60 24.49 -28.36
N ARG A 425 -15.84 24.74 -28.83
CA ARG A 425 -16.12 25.21 -30.20
C ARG A 425 -16.10 26.73 -30.36
N ASP A 426 -15.03 27.35 -29.87
CA ASP A 426 -14.79 28.79 -29.99
C ASP A 426 -13.78 29.14 -31.11
N GLY A 427 -13.09 28.14 -31.68
CA GLY A 427 -12.05 28.29 -32.69
C GLY A 427 -10.61 28.37 -32.14
N ASN A 428 -10.42 28.24 -30.82
CA ASN A 428 -9.12 28.27 -30.16
C ASN A 428 -8.50 26.86 -29.99
N GLY A 429 -7.26 26.84 -29.51
CA GLY A 429 -6.56 25.62 -29.11
C GLY A 429 -6.87 25.25 -27.66
N HIS A 430 -7.36 24.03 -27.44
CA HIS A 430 -7.71 23.46 -26.14
C HIS A 430 -6.84 22.25 -25.85
N THR A 431 -6.22 22.18 -24.66
CA THR A 431 -5.36 21.04 -24.27
C THR A 431 -6.19 20.01 -23.53
N ILE A 432 -6.33 18.83 -24.13
CA ILE A 432 -7.17 17.74 -23.64
C ILE A 432 -6.31 16.67 -23.01
N TYR A 433 -6.80 16.08 -21.92
CA TYR A 433 -6.21 14.92 -21.26
C TYR A 433 -7.20 13.74 -21.32
N ALA A 434 -6.86 12.69 -22.06
CA ALA A 434 -7.54 11.41 -22.06
C ALA A 434 -7.12 10.57 -20.84
N LYS A 435 -8.10 9.97 -20.16
CA LYS A 435 -7.89 9.06 -19.03
C LYS A 435 -8.80 7.83 -19.15
N ALA A 436 -8.31 6.66 -18.76
CA ALA A 436 -9.08 5.41 -18.78
C ALA A 436 -9.58 5.02 -17.37
N ASN A 437 -10.76 4.42 -17.30
CA ASN A 437 -11.23 3.77 -16.07
C ASN A 437 -10.52 2.41 -15.88
N ASP A 438 -9.91 2.22 -14.72
CA ASP A 438 -9.27 1.00 -14.21
C ASP A 438 -10.32 -0.08 -13.93
N ILE A 439 -10.06 -1.33 -14.32
CA ILE A 439 -10.94 -2.48 -14.05
C ILE A 439 -10.20 -3.60 -13.31
N ASP A 440 -10.92 -4.35 -12.47
CA ASP A 440 -10.36 -5.55 -11.85
C ASP A 440 -10.29 -6.74 -12.82
N THR A 441 -9.70 -7.85 -12.36
CA THR A 441 -9.61 -9.11 -13.13
C THR A 441 -10.98 -9.72 -13.49
N ASN A 442 -12.06 -9.32 -12.80
CA ASN A 442 -13.43 -9.70 -13.14
C ASN A 442 -14.04 -8.78 -14.22
N GLY A 443 -13.47 -7.59 -14.42
CA GLY A 443 -13.93 -6.54 -15.34
C GLY A 443 -14.87 -5.52 -14.70
N ALA A 444 -14.86 -5.37 -13.38
CA ALA A 444 -15.58 -4.33 -12.64
C ALA A 444 -14.70 -3.08 -12.50
N GLU A 445 -15.26 -1.88 -12.71
CA GLU A 445 -14.51 -0.63 -12.53
C GLU A 445 -14.07 -0.45 -11.08
N THR A 446 -12.79 -0.19 -10.84
CA THR A 446 -12.22 -0.03 -9.48
C THR A 446 -12.46 1.37 -8.90
N GLY A 447 -12.98 2.29 -9.71
CA GLY A 447 -13.07 3.72 -9.43
C GLY A 447 -11.82 4.53 -9.77
N LEU A 448 -10.67 3.88 -9.98
CA LEU A 448 -9.44 4.58 -10.37
C LEU A 448 -9.51 5.05 -11.84
N ILE A 449 -9.06 6.28 -12.07
CA ILE A 449 -8.98 6.90 -13.39
C ILE A 449 -7.50 7.18 -13.68
N VAL A 450 -6.96 6.55 -14.73
CA VAL A 450 -5.53 6.51 -15.06
C VAL A 450 -5.24 7.36 -16.30
N ASP A 451 -4.23 8.23 -16.20
CA ASP A 451 -3.72 9.00 -17.35
C ASP A 451 -3.05 8.10 -18.40
N LEU A 452 -3.33 8.34 -19.68
CA LEU A 452 -2.67 7.63 -20.77
C LEU A 452 -1.20 8.06 -20.93
N LEU A 453 -0.36 7.19 -21.50
CA LEU A 453 1.11 7.34 -21.54
C LEU A 453 1.56 8.49 -22.46
N SER A 454 0.83 8.77 -23.54
CA SER A 454 0.83 10.08 -24.20
C SER A 454 -0.49 10.77 -23.89
N ASN A 455 -0.42 12.02 -23.46
CA ASN A 455 -1.57 12.79 -23.00
C ASN A 455 -1.31 14.30 -23.11
N GLY A 456 -2.36 15.12 -23.11
CA GLY A 456 -2.21 16.58 -23.14
C GLY A 456 -2.14 17.15 -24.56
N GLN A 457 -2.88 16.56 -25.51
CA GLN A 457 -2.88 16.99 -26.90
C GLN A 457 -3.75 18.24 -27.13
N THR A 458 -3.32 19.15 -28.01
CA THR A 458 -4.09 20.36 -28.34
C THR A 458 -5.07 20.12 -29.49
N VAL A 459 -6.38 20.10 -29.20
CA VAL A 459 -7.44 20.12 -30.21
C VAL A 459 -7.77 21.56 -30.65
N THR A 460 -8.30 21.72 -31.85
CA THR A 460 -8.93 22.97 -32.29
C THR A 460 -10.25 22.66 -32.95
N CYS A 461 -11.31 23.29 -32.45
CA CYS A 461 -12.69 23.08 -32.87
C CYS A 461 -13.25 24.35 -33.50
N SER A 462 -13.36 24.39 -34.83
CA SER A 462 -13.99 25.52 -35.51
C SER A 462 -15.51 25.57 -35.28
N ILE A 463 -16.04 26.80 -35.27
CA ILE A 463 -17.48 27.06 -35.18
C ILE A 463 -18.16 26.52 -36.45
N SER A 464 -19.15 25.65 -36.29
CA SER A 464 -19.84 24.97 -37.40
C SER A 464 -20.65 25.98 -38.23
N ALA A 465 -20.44 26.02 -39.55
CA ALA A 465 -21.14 26.97 -40.43
C ALA A 465 -22.55 26.45 -40.77
N THR A 466 -23.57 27.26 -40.50
CA THR A 466 -24.99 26.92 -40.71
C THR A 466 -25.26 26.52 -42.19
N PRO A 467 -25.80 25.32 -42.48
CA PRO A 467 -25.97 24.87 -43.84
C PRO A 467 -27.11 25.61 -44.56
N THR A 468 -26.84 26.04 -45.80
CA THR A 468 -27.82 26.63 -46.74
C THR A 468 -28.23 25.56 -47.76
N PRO A 469 -29.53 25.42 -48.14
CA PRO A 469 -30.01 24.27 -48.91
C PRO A 469 -29.62 24.26 -50.40
N SER A 470 -29.52 23.05 -50.96
CA SER A 470 -29.13 22.77 -52.35
C SER A 470 -30.22 22.99 -53.40
N PRO A 471 -29.82 23.02 -54.69
CA PRO A 471 -30.60 22.45 -55.79
C PRO A 471 -29.90 21.23 -56.44
N THR A 472 -30.69 20.31 -56.98
CA THR A 472 -30.28 18.99 -57.51
C THR A 472 -30.30 18.93 -59.04
N THR A 473 -29.51 18.05 -59.67
CA THR A 473 -29.91 17.31 -60.89
C THR A 473 -29.25 15.91 -60.99
N GLN A 474 -30.01 14.97 -61.56
CA GLN A 474 -29.86 13.50 -61.70
C GLN A 474 -28.85 12.99 -62.78
N PRO A 475 -28.67 11.65 -63.05
CA PRO A 475 -28.64 10.43 -62.17
C PRO A 475 -27.63 9.30 -62.61
N SER A 476 -27.71 8.12 -61.96
CA SER A 476 -27.21 6.76 -62.34
C SER A 476 -25.73 6.38 -62.08
N SER A 477 -25.37 5.15 -61.66
CA SER A 477 -26.15 3.95 -61.27
C SER A 477 -25.38 2.87 -60.46
N THR A 478 -25.99 2.39 -59.37
CA THR A 478 -25.98 0.99 -58.84
C THR A 478 -24.73 0.44 -58.07
N PRO A 479 -24.88 -0.35 -56.97
CA PRO A 479 -23.80 -0.66 -56.01
C PRO A 479 -23.28 -2.13 -56.05
N SER A 480 -22.28 -2.44 -55.21
CA SER A 480 -21.81 -3.81 -54.91
C SER A 480 -21.84 -4.10 -53.40
N PRO A 481 -22.33 -5.27 -52.94
CA PRO A 481 -22.44 -5.61 -51.51
C PRO A 481 -21.28 -6.51 -51.00
N SER A 482 -21.17 -6.60 -49.67
CA SER A 482 -20.37 -7.61 -48.95
C SER A 482 -20.93 -9.05 -49.12
N PRO A 483 -20.12 -10.11 -48.96
CA PRO A 483 -20.56 -11.49 -49.21
C PRO A 483 -21.45 -12.08 -48.10
N SER A 484 -22.25 -13.08 -48.45
CA SER A 484 -23.07 -13.88 -47.53
C SER A 484 -23.01 -15.38 -47.89
N PHE A 485 -23.11 -16.26 -46.89
CA PHE A 485 -23.08 -17.72 -47.05
C PHE A 485 -24.49 -18.33 -46.99
N THR A 486 -24.66 -19.50 -47.62
CA THR A 486 -25.93 -20.25 -47.61
C THR A 486 -25.94 -21.37 -46.57
N ALA A 487 -27.14 -21.73 -46.08
CA ALA A 487 -27.32 -22.84 -45.14
C ALA A 487 -26.84 -24.20 -45.69
N ALA A 488 -26.76 -24.38 -47.01
CA ALA A 488 -26.19 -25.57 -47.63
C ALA A 488 -24.66 -25.64 -47.45
N GLN A 489 -23.96 -24.51 -47.57
CA GLN A 489 -22.51 -24.43 -47.32
C GLN A 489 -22.18 -24.66 -45.84
N PHE A 490 -23.01 -24.13 -44.93
CA PHE A 490 -22.92 -24.41 -43.49
C PHE A 490 -23.19 -25.89 -43.17
N LYS A 491 -24.14 -26.53 -43.86
CA LYS A 491 -24.45 -27.96 -43.69
C LYS A 491 -23.31 -28.86 -44.17
N THR A 492 -22.67 -28.56 -45.30
CA THR A 492 -21.48 -29.30 -45.77
C THR A 492 -20.29 -29.16 -44.82
N LEU A 493 -20.14 -28.01 -44.14
CA LEU A 493 -19.09 -27.81 -43.13
C LEU A 493 -19.32 -28.71 -41.89
N MET A 494 -20.58 -28.84 -41.45
CA MET A 494 -20.95 -29.65 -40.27
C MET A 494 -21.02 -31.16 -40.53
N GLN A 495 -21.29 -31.59 -41.76
CA GLN A 495 -21.40 -33.02 -42.09
C GLN A 495 -20.08 -33.80 -42.09
N ASN A 496 -18.93 -33.10 -42.09
CA ASN A 496 -17.61 -33.72 -41.97
C ASN A 496 -17.17 -33.98 -40.50
N TYR A 497 -17.96 -33.57 -39.50
CA TYR A 497 -17.57 -33.62 -38.08
C TYR A 497 -18.52 -34.43 -37.17
N LEU A 498 -19.64 -34.98 -37.67
CA LEU A 498 -20.73 -35.49 -36.83
C LEU A 498 -21.37 -36.81 -37.30
N THR A 499 -20.58 -37.86 -37.57
CA THR A 499 -21.13 -39.23 -37.68
C THR A 499 -20.27 -40.28 -36.99
N ASN A 500 -20.92 -41.10 -36.15
CA ASN A 500 -20.32 -42.21 -35.40
C ASN A 500 -19.68 -43.27 -36.30
N SER A 501 -18.42 -43.62 -36.03
CA SER A 501 -17.83 -44.87 -36.51
C SER A 501 -16.68 -45.41 -35.65
N ASP A 502 -16.81 -45.36 -34.32
CA ASP A 502 -16.28 -46.44 -33.46
C ASP A 502 -17.00 -46.49 -32.08
N ALA A 503 -16.94 -47.62 -31.40
CA ALA A 503 -17.64 -47.86 -30.12
C ALA A 503 -16.96 -47.21 -28.90
N ASP A 504 -15.66 -46.90 -28.99
CA ASP A 504 -14.85 -46.41 -27.88
C ASP A 504 -14.65 -44.87 -27.86
N TYR A 505 -15.30 -44.14 -28.77
CA TYR A 505 -15.24 -42.67 -28.86
C TYR A 505 -13.82 -42.08 -28.95
N LEU A 506 -12.88 -42.80 -29.58
CA LEU A 506 -11.51 -42.35 -29.77
C LEU A 506 -11.39 -41.34 -30.92
N PRO A 507 -10.64 -40.23 -30.77
CA PRO A 507 -10.37 -39.30 -31.86
C PRO A 507 -9.55 -39.98 -32.97
N SER A 508 -10.01 -39.86 -34.22
CA SER A 508 -9.39 -40.55 -35.37
C SER A 508 -7.98 -40.04 -35.74
N ASP A 509 -7.53 -38.93 -35.15
CA ASP A 509 -6.19 -38.36 -35.30
C ASP A 509 -5.28 -38.60 -34.09
N GLY A 510 -5.79 -39.26 -33.03
CA GLY A 510 -5.07 -39.52 -31.79
C GLY A 510 -4.89 -38.31 -30.87
N LYS A 511 -5.67 -37.22 -31.04
CA LYS A 511 -5.60 -36.01 -30.21
C LYS A 511 -6.97 -35.61 -29.68
N VAL A 512 -7.03 -35.20 -28.42
CA VAL A 512 -8.28 -34.83 -27.73
C VAL A 512 -8.46 -33.32 -27.75
N ASN A 513 -9.63 -32.83 -28.16
CA ASN A 513 -9.99 -31.41 -28.22
C ASN A 513 -11.47 -31.17 -27.81
N MET A 514 -11.92 -29.91 -27.88
CA MET A 514 -13.27 -29.48 -27.47
C MET A 514 -14.44 -30.14 -28.21
N LEU A 515 -14.21 -30.79 -29.35
CA LEU A 515 -15.26 -31.50 -30.09
C LEU A 515 -15.41 -32.97 -29.66
N ASP A 516 -14.46 -33.52 -28.90
CA ASP A 516 -14.44 -34.92 -28.43
C ASP A 516 -15.18 -35.11 -27.09
N GLY A 517 -16.28 -34.38 -26.87
CA GLY A 517 -16.94 -34.27 -25.56
C GLY A 517 -17.36 -35.62 -24.92
N GLY A 518 -17.62 -36.65 -25.73
CA GLY A 518 -17.91 -38.01 -25.24
C GLY A 518 -16.71 -38.69 -24.56
N TYR A 519 -15.48 -38.39 -24.99
CA TYR A 519 -14.24 -38.91 -24.41
C TYR A 519 -13.92 -38.21 -23.08
N VAL A 520 -14.03 -36.89 -23.04
CA VAL A 520 -13.69 -36.07 -21.86
C VAL A 520 -14.60 -36.37 -20.66
N MET A 521 -15.91 -36.53 -20.89
CA MET A 521 -16.90 -36.86 -19.85
C MET A 521 -16.62 -38.19 -19.12
N LYS A 522 -15.92 -39.13 -19.76
CA LYS A 522 -15.53 -40.42 -19.16
C LYS A 522 -14.36 -40.28 -18.18
N TRP A 523 -13.51 -39.27 -18.36
CA TRP A 523 -12.25 -39.09 -17.63
C TRP A 523 -12.41 -38.31 -16.31
N ILE A 524 -13.45 -37.48 -16.21
CA ILE A 524 -13.69 -36.60 -15.05
C ILE A 524 -14.13 -37.38 -13.78
N ASN A 525 -14.68 -38.59 -13.94
CA ASN A 525 -15.30 -39.35 -12.84
C ASN A 525 -14.35 -40.23 -11.99
N SER A 526 -13.01 -40.15 -12.14
CA SER A 526 -12.10 -41.21 -11.65
C SER A 526 -10.90 -40.79 -10.79
N LEU A 527 -10.87 -39.62 -10.16
CA LEU A 527 -9.70 -39.15 -9.39
C LEU A 527 -10.02 -38.49 -8.02
N GLY A 528 -10.56 -39.27 -7.08
CA GLY A 528 -10.52 -38.93 -5.64
C GLY A 528 -10.41 -40.19 -4.77
N ASP A 529 -9.52 -40.20 -3.76
CA ASP A 529 -9.57 -40.99 -2.49
C ASP A 529 -8.31 -40.78 -1.58
N SER A 530 -8.37 -41.13 -0.27
CA SER A 530 -7.40 -40.75 0.83
C SER A 530 -7.32 -41.76 2.02
N PRO A 531 -6.30 -41.76 2.94
CA PRO A 531 -6.40 -41.04 4.27
C PRO A 531 -5.04 -40.70 5.01
N ASN A 532 -5.07 -40.16 6.26
CA ASN A 532 -3.88 -39.79 7.09
C ASN A 532 -4.10 -39.74 8.65
N PRO A 533 -3.23 -40.30 9.55
CA PRO A 533 -3.41 -40.24 11.04
C PRO A 533 -2.16 -40.12 12.01
N SER A 534 -2.20 -39.18 13.00
CA SER A 534 -1.49 -39.20 14.36
C SER A 534 0.07 -39.06 14.43
N THR A 535 0.80 -38.86 15.56
CA THR A 535 0.57 -38.94 17.05
C THR A 535 1.05 -37.70 17.89
N SER A 536 1.66 -37.86 19.10
CA SER A 536 1.84 -36.82 20.17
C SER A 536 2.86 -37.16 21.29
N ALA A 537 3.42 -36.20 22.08
CA ALA A 537 3.78 -36.30 23.54
C ALA A 537 4.46 -35.04 24.19
N SER A 538 4.42 -34.90 25.54
CA SER A 538 5.08 -33.90 26.44
C SER A 538 5.42 -34.55 27.81
N PRO A 539 6.52 -34.21 28.56
CA PRO A 539 6.42 -33.39 29.81
C PRO A 539 7.72 -32.71 30.38
N CYS A 540 7.56 -31.83 31.39
CA CYS A 540 8.66 -31.31 32.26
C CYS A 540 8.53 -31.76 33.74
N ALA A 541 9.64 -32.18 34.38
CA ALA A 541 9.76 -32.32 35.85
C ALA A 541 11.23 -32.48 36.34
N GLY A 542 11.72 -31.60 37.22
CA GLY A 542 12.98 -31.81 37.96
C GLY A 542 13.72 -30.54 38.41
N SER A 543 14.14 -30.46 39.69
CA SER A 543 14.87 -29.31 40.27
C SER A 543 16.40 -29.44 40.14
N PRO A 544 17.18 -28.34 40.29
CA PRO A 544 18.34 -28.11 39.43
C PRO A 544 19.69 -28.65 39.94
N THR A 545 20.45 -29.23 39.00
CA THR A 545 21.91 -29.30 39.06
C THR A 545 22.49 -28.78 37.74
N ALA A 546 23.28 -27.71 37.80
CA ALA A 546 23.94 -27.13 36.63
C ALA A 546 25.11 -28.04 36.18
N THR A 547 24.77 -29.12 35.48
CA THR A 547 25.74 -29.98 34.81
C THR A 547 25.84 -29.54 33.36
N LEU A 548 27.03 -29.20 32.90
CA LEU A 548 27.31 -29.00 31.48
C LEU A 548 27.13 -30.34 30.75
N ILE A 549 25.93 -30.57 30.25
CA ILE A 549 25.67 -31.62 29.25
C ILE A 549 26.27 -31.09 27.95
N SER A 550 27.35 -31.73 27.49
CA SER A 550 27.87 -31.50 26.14
C SER A 550 26.76 -31.81 25.12
N PRO A 551 26.44 -30.93 24.17
CA PRO A 551 25.37 -31.17 23.20
C PRO A 551 25.76 -32.32 22.25
N ALA A 552 25.35 -33.54 22.62
CA ALA A 552 25.47 -34.72 21.77
C ALA A 552 24.45 -34.71 20.62
N ASN A 553 23.44 -33.82 20.70
CA ASN A 553 22.62 -33.36 19.60
C ASN A 553 22.89 -31.86 19.46
N GLY A 554 23.33 -31.41 18.29
CA GLY A 554 24.02 -30.13 18.14
C GLY A 554 23.13 -28.88 18.29
N LEU A 555 23.77 -27.78 18.69
CA LEU A 555 23.29 -26.43 18.34
C LEU A 555 23.22 -26.35 16.82
N SER A 556 22.01 -26.19 16.27
CA SER A 556 21.84 -25.85 14.86
C SER A 556 21.92 -24.34 14.72
N VAL A 557 23.13 -23.85 14.47
CA VAL A 557 23.33 -22.49 13.94
C VAL A 557 23.06 -22.59 12.44
N VAL A 558 21.85 -22.21 12.03
CA VAL A 558 21.51 -22.03 10.62
C VAL A 558 21.68 -20.55 10.29
N PRO A 559 22.71 -20.16 9.51
CA PRO A 559 22.74 -18.82 8.94
C PRO A 559 21.66 -18.75 7.84
N GLU A 560 20.53 -18.13 8.15
CA GLU A 560 19.56 -17.78 7.11
C GLU A 560 20.00 -16.49 6.44
N PHE A 561 20.33 -16.59 5.16
CA PHE A 561 20.58 -15.45 4.29
C PHE A 561 19.24 -14.86 3.85
N SER A 562 18.70 -13.95 4.64
CA SER A 562 17.63 -13.08 4.18
C SER A 562 18.22 -11.99 3.27
N GLY A 563 17.44 -11.46 2.32
CA GLY A 563 17.90 -10.42 1.37
C GLY A 563 18.39 -9.10 1.99
N TYR A 564 18.41 -9.00 3.33
CA TYR A 564 18.75 -7.84 4.15
C TYR A 564 19.83 -8.09 5.23
N GLY A 565 20.30 -9.31 5.46
CA GLY A 565 21.37 -9.60 6.42
C GLY A 565 21.54 -11.07 6.79
N ILE A 566 22.55 -11.37 7.62
CA ILE A 566 22.73 -12.70 8.23
C ILE A 566 22.02 -12.75 9.58
N ASP A 567 21.08 -13.68 9.68
CA ASP A 567 20.43 -14.02 10.93
C ASP A 567 21.15 -15.16 11.64
N LEU A 568 21.40 -14.96 12.93
CA LEU A 568 22.09 -15.93 13.78
C LEU A 568 21.12 -16.42 14.86
N ALA A 569 20.40 -17.48 14.50
CA ALA A 569 19.53 -18.23 15.41
C ALA A 569 20.37 -18.93 16.49
N ALA A 570 20.11 -18.61 17.76
CA ALA A 570 20.70 -19.29 18.90
C ALA A 570 19.61 -20.00 19.71
N ALA A 571 19.29 -21.23 19.30
CA ALA A 571 18.39 -22.13 20.01
C ALA A 571 18.95 -22.54 21.39
N PHE A 572 18.69 -21.71 22.40
CA PHE A 572 19.09 -21.95 23.79
C PHE A 572 18.08 -22.85 24.48
N VAL A 573 18.17 -24.17 24.25
CA VAL A 573 17.35 -25.16 24.98
C VAL A 573 17.71 -25.15 26.48
N TYR A 574 17.03 -24.33 27.27
CA TYR A 574 17.16 -24.25 28.72
C TYR A 574 15.84 -24.55 29.42
N ASN A 575 15.80 -25.70 30.10
CA ASN A 575 14.70 -26.07 30.98
C ASN A 575 14.74 -25.23 32.27
N THR A 576 14.05 -24.07 32.30
CA THR A 576 14.10 -23.11 33.41
C THR A 576 12.91 -23.20 34.37
N CYS A 577 13.11 -23.92 35.47
CA CYS A 577 12.33 -23.74 36.70
C CYS A 577 12.89 -22.56 37.54
N ASN A 578 12.59 -21.29 37.19
CA ASN A 578 12.48 -20.10 38.09
C ASN A 578 12.57 -18.74 37.37
N ASN A 579 11.71 -17.80 37.75
CA ASN A 579 11.49 -16.49 37.10
C ASN A 579 12.24 -15.34 37.81
N SER A 580 13.58 -15.26 37.74
CA SER A 580 14.34 -14.16 38.43
C SER A 580 15.75 -13.88 37.87
N ARG A 581 15.94 -13.83 36.54
CA ARG A 581 17.23 -13.44 35.92
C ARG A 581 17.05 -12.65 34.64
N HIS A 582 17.58 -11.43 34.62
CA HIS A 582 17.82 -10.68 33.38
C HIS A 582 19.02 -11.29 32.63
N ARG A 583 18.86 -11.50 31.33
CA ARG A 583 19.91 -12.03 30.44
C ARG A 583 19.99 -11.17 29.19
N GLU A 584 21.20 -10.90 28.75
CA GLU A 584 21.50 -10.02 27.62
C GLU A 584 22.41 -10.75 26.65
N ILE A 585 22.20 -10.54 25.34
CA ILE A 585 23.15 -10.93 24.29
C ILE A 585 23.66 -9.64 23.63
N TRP A 586 24.96 -9.61 23.36
CA TRP A 586 25.67 -8.46 22.80
C TRP A 586 26.47 -8.89 21.57
N THR A 587 26.54 -8.04 20.55
CA THR A 587 27.32 -8.28 19.33
C THR A 587 28.34 -7.16 19.09
N ARG A 588 29.47 -7.49 18.45
CA ARG A 588 30.56 -6.56 18.18
C ARG A 588 31.30 -6.91 16.88
N ASP A 589 31.59 -5.91 16.05
CA ASP A 589 32.58 -6.03 14.97
C ASP A 589 33.98 -5.74 15.52
N VAL A 590 34.80 -6.78 15.63
CA VAL A 590 36.15 -6.69 16.18
C VAL A 590 37.12 -6.07 15.18
N THR A 591 36.90 -6.29 13.88
CA THR A 591 37.78 -5.83 12.80
C THR A 591 37.59 -4.33 12.53
N ALA A 592 36.34 -3.85 12.51
CA ALA A 592 36.03 -2.43 12.35
C ALA A 592 36.30 -1.58 13.60
N GLY A 593 36.49 -2.21 14.76
CA GLY A 593 36.66 -1.52 16.05
C GLY A 593 35.39 -0.79 16.53
N ALA A 594 34.22 -1.18 16.01
CA ALA A 594 32.94 -0.62 16.43
C ALA A 594 32.56 -1.13 17.83
N ASP A 595 32.04 -0.23 18.67
CA ASP A 595 31.54 -0.60 20.00
C ASP A 595 30.15 -1.27 19.91
N PHE A 596 29.82 -2.01 20.97
CA PHE A 596 28.67 -2.91 21.06
C PHE A 596 27.35 -2.27 20.63
N THR A 597 26.72 -2.82 19.60
CA THR A 597 25.36 -2.46 19.18
C THR A 597 24.33 -3.39 19.83
N ASN A 598 23.35 -2.82 20.51
CA ASN A 598 22.18 -3.55 21.00
C ASN A 598 21.22 -3.82 19.83
N LEU A 599 21.47 -4.90 19.08
CA LEU A 599 20.64 -5.40 17.98
C LEU A 599 20.21 -6.86 18.22
N CYS A 600 19.72 -7.12 19.43
CA CYS A 600 19.11 -8.39 19.81
C CYS A 600 17.67 -8.15 20.24
N TYR A 601 16.74 -8.90 19.63
CA TYR A 601 15.32 -8.85 19.97
C TYR A 601 14.98 -10.04 20.87
N PHE A 602 14.12 -9.79 21.86
CA PHE A 602 13.53 -10.86 22.66
C PHE A 602 12.18 -11.22 22.04
N ASP A 603 12.01 -12.48 21.68
CA ASP A 603 10.71 -13.04 21.35
C ASP A 603 10.19 -13.76 22.61
N ALA A 604 9.01 -13.37 23.09
CA ALA A 604 8.42 -13.90 24.30
C ALA A 604 7.53 -15.13 24.05
N ASP A 605 7.15 -15.38 22.79
CA ASP A 605 5.91 -16.11 22.49
C ASP A 605 6.08 -17.60 22.16
N THR A 606 7.32 -18.12 22.09
CA THR A 606 7.56 -19.55 21.79
C THR A 606 7.58 -20.47 23.01
N GLY A 607 7.67 -19.94 24.23
CA GLY A 607 7.77 -20.74 25.46
C GLY A 607 9.10 -21.47 25.68
N ASP A 608 9.97 -21.56 24.67
CA ASP A 608 11.24 -22.31 24.69
C ASP A 608 12.49 -21.43 24.85
N GLY A 609 12.34 -20.10 24.92
CA GLY A 609 13.40 -19.17 25.36
C GLY A 609 14.51 -18.88 24.33
N GLU A 610 14.14 -18.77 23.06
CA GLU A 610 15.08 -18.41 21.99
C GLU A 610 15.41 -16.91 21.97
N TYR A 611 16.67 -16.60 21.66
CA TYR A 611 17.19 -15.24 21.56
C TYR A 611 17.85 -15.04 20.19
N TRP A 612 17.53 -13.93 19.52
CA TRP A 612 17.97 -13.65 18.15
C TRP A 612 18.77 -12.35 18.10
N CYS A 613 19.90 -12.35 17.39
CA CYS A 613 20.69 -11.14 17.11
C CYS A 613 21.05 -11.10 15.63
N ARG A 614 20.73 -9.99 14.95
CA ARG A 614 20.90 -9.83 13.49
C ARG A 614 22.10 -8.94 13.18
N ILE A 615 22.91 -9.33 12.19
CA ILE A 615 23.90 -8.44 11.56
C ILE A 615 23.37 -7.98 10.20
N TYR A 616 23.07 -6.70 10.11
CA TYR A 616 22.78 -6.04 8.84
C TYR A 616 24.08 -5.82 8.07
N GLN A 617 24.15 -6.31 6.83
CA GLN A 617 25.29 -6.12 5.91
C GLN A 617 26.65 -6.54 6.51
N PRO A 618 26.87 -7.83 6.81
CA PRO A 618 28.18 -8.33 7.24
C PRO A 618 29.22 -8.16 6.14
N THR A 619 30.46 -7.87 6.53
CA THR A 619 31.57 -7.59 5.61
C THR A 619 32.54 -8.76 5.54
N ASP A 620 32.93 -9.15 4.33
CA ASP A 620 33.96 -10.16 4.10
C ASP A 620 35.30 -9.80 4.76
N GLY A 621 35.94 -10.80 5.38
CA GLY A 621 37.18 -10.62 6.14
C GLY A 621 37.00 -9.94 7.51
N HIS A 622 35.80 -9.49 7.87
CA HIS A 622 35.53 -9.01 9.23
C HIS A 622 35.29 -10.19 10.18
N THR A 623 35.62 -9.97 11.45
CA THR A 623 35.41 -10.93 12.52
C THR A 623 34.49 -10.32 13.55
N TYR A 624 33.39 -11.02 13.80
CA TYR A 624 32.34 -10.63 14.72
C TYR A 624 32.40 -11.48 15.98
N GLU A 625 32.15 -10.87 17.13
CA GLU A 625 32.06 -11.52 18.44
C GLU A 625 30.66 -11.36 19.03
N TRP A 626 30.13 -12.45 19.56
CA TRP A 626 28.86 -12.50 20.30
C TRP A 626 29.14 -12.92 21.75
N TYR A 627 28.45 -12.28 22.70
CA TYR A 627 28.56 -12.58 24.12
C TYR A 627 27.19 -12.70 24.77
N ALA A 628 26.95 -13.79 25.50
CA ALA A 628 25.75 -13.97 26.32
C ALA A 628 26.08 -13.82 27.82
N VAL A 629 25.39 -12.92 28.50
CA VAL A 629 25.63 -12.58 29.92
C VAL A 629 24.35 -12.77 30.74
N ALA A 630 24.45 -13.53 31.83
CA ALA A 630 23.42 -13.56 32.86
C ALA A 630 23.75 -12.54 33.96
N ARG A 631 22.78 -11.68 34.30
CA ARG A 631 22.83 -10.82 35.48
C ARG A 631 21.86 -11.35 36.54
N ASN A 632 22.35 -11.49 37.77
CA ASN A 632 21.47 -11.61 38.94
C ASN A 632 21.20 -10.19 39.46
N GLU A 633 19.95 -9.88 39.76
CA GLU A 633 19.48 -8.54 40.17
C GLU A 633 20.22 -7.93 41.36
N ASN A 634 20.88 -8.76 42.18
CA ASN A 634 21.59 -8.36 43.41
C ASN A 634 23.12 -8.53 43.36
N SER A 635 23.75 -8.72 42.18
CA SER A 635 25.22 -8.83 42.10
C SER A 635 25.81 -8.27 40.82
N SER A 636 26.87 -7.45 40.94
CA SER A 636 27.70 -6.95 39.83
C SER A 636 28.58 -8.01 39.15
N VAL A 637 28.41 -9.29 39.50
CA VAL A 637 29.16 -10.40 38.91
C VAL A 637 28.54 -10.77 37.57
N GLN A 638 29.13 -10.26 36.49
CA GLN A 638 28.89 -10.77 35.14
C GLN A 638 29.45 -12.20 35.06
N SER A 639 28.60 -13.15 34.72
CA SER A 639 29.05 -14.48 34.27
C SER A 639 28.85 -14.56 32.77
N ASN A 640 29.96 -14.61 32.02
CA ASN A 640 29.93 -14.93 30.60
C ASN A 640 29.45 -16.37 30.47
N ILE A 641 28.25 -16.55 29.94
CA ILE A 641 27.65 -17.88 29.74
C ILE A 641 28.31 -18.54 28.53
N PHE A 642 28.52 -17.76 27.47
CA PHE A 642 29.07 -18.19 26.20
C PHE A 642 29.65 -16.99 25.43
N SER A 643 30.67 -17.24 24.63
CA SER A 643 31.20 -16.30 23.63
C SER A 643 31.50 -17.04 22.34
N MET A 644 31.04 -16.50 21.21
CA MET A 644 31.31 -17.03 19.88
C MET A 644 32.03 -15.99 19.03
N THR A 645 32.91 -16.46 18.17
CA THR A 645 33.60 -15.63 17.17
C THR A 645 33.33 -16.23 15.81
N VAL A 646 32.79 -15.44 14.88
CA VAL A 646 32.60 -15.82 13.47
C VAL A 646 33.38 -14.85 12.63
N SER A 647 34.41 -15.35 11.95
CA SER A 647 35.06 -14.63 10.86
C SER A 647 34.27 -14.91 9.59
N MET A 648 33.86 -13.86 8.88
CA MET A 648 33.34 -14.01 7.52
C MET A 648 34.51 -14.36 6.62
N VAL A 649 34.70 -15.65 6.38
CA VAL A 649 35.72 -16.15 5.46
C VAL A 649 35.14 -16.02 4.05
N PRO A 650 35.74 -15.22 3.16
CA PRO A 650 35.29 -15.17 1.76
C PRO A 650 35.34 -16.59 1.19
N ASP A 651 34.30 -17.05 0.50
CA ASP A 651 34.43 -18.29 -0.26
C ASP A 651 35.51 -18.05 -1.34
N PRO A 652 36.65 -18.76 -1.33
CA PRO A 652 37.72 -18.55 -2.29
C PRO A 652 37.33 -18.94 -3.72
N ASN A 653 36.13 -19.49 -3.93
CA ASN A 653 35.58 -19.85 -5.22
C ASN A 653 34.51 -18.86 -5.73
N ASN A 654 34.00 -17.93 -4.90
CA ASN A 654 32.99 -16.95 -5.31
C ASN A 654 33.58 -15.95 -6.31
N GLN A 655 32.99 -15.88 -7.49
CA GLN A 655 33.40 -15.08 -8.63
C GLN A 655 32.44 -13.90 -8.79
N ARG A 656 32.85 -12.74 -8.28
CA ARG A 656 32.16 -11.45 -8.42
C ARG A 656 31.47 -11.25 -9.79
N PRO A 657 30.23 -10.71 -9.83
CA PRO A 657 29.53 -10.32 -11.05
C PRO A 657 30.40 -9.68 -12.11
N ILE A 658 30.25 -10.17 -13.34
CA ILE A 658 30.92 -9.62 -14.52
C ILE A 658 29.89 -8.96 -15.43
N GLY A 659 30.27 -7.85 -16.04
CA GLY A 659 29.37 -7.08 -16.88
C GLY A 659 30.00 -5.78 -17.33
N TYR A 660 29.33 -5.08 -18.24
CA TYR A 660 29.76 -3.80 -18.77
C TYR A 660 28.60 -2.82 -18.93
N HIS A 661 28.86 -1.55 -18.65
CA HIS A 661 28.15 -0.42 -19.21
C HIS A 661 28.74 -0.16 -20.61
N ASP A 662 28.06 -0.61 -21.67
CA ASP A 662 28.64 -0.69 -23.03
C ASP A 662 27.92 0.13 -24.11
N ALA A 663 26.81 0.81 -23.77
CA ALA A 663 26.06 1.63 -24.72
C ALA A 663 25.60 2.98 -24.13
N PHE A 664 25.59 3.99 -25.02
CA PHE A 664 25.23 5.40 -24.82
C PHE A 664 26.20 6.21 -23.94
N PHE A 665 27.06 7.01 -24.58
CA PHE A 665 28.07 7.85 -23.94
C PHE A 665 28.14 9.23 -24.60
N GLY A 666 28.61 10.25 -23.88
CA GLY A 666 28.74 11.62 -24.37
C GLY A 666 27.39 12.28 -24.61
N THR A 667 27.29 13.15 -25.63
CA THR A 667 26.03 13.80 -25.99
C THR A 667 25.15 12.87 -26.82
N GLN A 668 23.95 12.58 -26.34
CA GLN A 668 22.94 11.74 -26.99
C GLN A 668 21.65 12.53 -27.22
N ASP A 669 20.91 12.19 -28.26
CA ASP A 669 19.55 12.70 -28.47
C ASP A 669 18.55 12.10 -27.47
N ARG A 670 17.30 12.57 -27.50
CA ARG A 670 16.24 12.11 -26.58
C ARG A 670 15.97 10.60 -26.63
N LEU A 671 16.09 9.96 -27.79
CA LEU A 671 15.81 8.52 -27.96
C LEU A 671 16.97 7.67 -27.43
N ASN A 672 18.18 8.20 -27.50
CA ASN A 672 19.43 7.56 -27.07
C ASN A 672 19.87 8.01 -25.65
N CYS A 673 19.00 8.69 -24.91
CA CYS A 673 19.23 9.13 -23.54
C CYS A 673 19.00 8.00 -22.52
N ARG A 674 19.80 6.94 -22.64
CA ARG A 674 19.62 5.67 -21.94
C ARG A 674 20.93 5.20 -21.34
N VAL A 675 20.87 4.29 -20.38
CA VAL A 675 22.03 3.63 -19.76
C VAL A 675 21.87 2.14 -20.01
N ALA A 676 22.73 1.59 -20.88
CA ALA A 676 22.56 0.23 -21.38
C ALA A 676 23.86 -0.59 -21.31
N GLY A 677 23.69 -1.89 -21.09
CA GLY A 677 24.79 -2.78 -20.74
C GLY A 677 24.33 -4.19 -20.43
N TRP A 678 25.16 -4.93 -19.70
CA TRP A 678 24.85 -6.28 -19.23
C TRP A 678 25.59 -6.62 -17.95
N ALA A 679 25.05 -7.57 -17.18
CA ALA A 679 25.66 -8.12 -15.98
C ALA A 679 25.17 -9.56 -15.76
N THR A 680 26.10 -10.49 -15.55
CA THR A 680 25.81 -11.89 -15.20
C THR A 680 26.59 -12.28 -13.98
N ASP A 681 26.03 -13.21 -13.20
CA ASP A 681 26.81 -13.92 -12.21
C ASP A 681 27.62 -15.04 -12.90
N PRO A 682 28.94 -15.15 -12.68
CA PRO A 682 29.72 -16.30 -13.11
C PRO A 682 29.37 -17.61 -12.37
N ASP A 683 28.90 -17.52 -11.12
CA ASP A 683 28.62 -18.70 -10.28
C ASP A 683 27.23 -19.30 -10.57
N ASP A 684 26.19 -18.47 -10.72
CA ASP A 684 24.93 -18.87 -11.36
C ASP A 684 24.47 -17.90 -12.47
N LYS A 685 24.91 -18.22 -13.69
CA LYS A 685 24.52 -17.52 -14.92
C LYS A 685 23.02 -17.54 -15.24
N ASN A 686 22.21 -18.38 -14.59
CA ASN A 686 20.76 -18.42 -14.79
C ASN A 686 20.02 -17.29 -14.04
N ILE A 687 20.70 -16.54 -13.18
CA ILE A 687 20.11 -15.48 -12.36
C ILE A 687 20.22 -14.12 -13.07
N ASP A 688 19.08 -13.51 -13.38
CA ASP A 688 19.02 -12.09 -13.78
C ASP A 688 19.38 -11.21 -12.58
N LEU A 689 20.62 -10.70 -12.56
CA LEU A 689 21.19 -9.94 -11.44
C LEU A 689 20.48 -8.61 -11.16
N GLU A 690 20.45 -8.21 -9.90
CA GLU A 690 20.00 -6.87 -9.48
C GLU A 690 21.04 -5.83 -9.90
N ILE A 691 20.64 -4.83 -10.69
CA ILE A 691 21.49 -3.72 -11.12
C ILE A 691 20.99 -2.38 -10.58
N LYS A 692 21.94 -1.49 -10.27
CA LYS A 692 21.67 -0.15 -9.73
C LYS A 692 22.45 0.90 -10.51
N VAL A 693 21.75 1.93 -10.99
CA VAL A 693 22.33 3.06 -11.71
C VAL A 693 22.38 4.28 -10.81
N TRP A 694 23.59 4.79 -10.59
CA TRP A 694 23.89 6.04 -9.94
C TRP A 694 24.26 7.10 -10.98
N LEU A 695 23.79 8.32 -10.80
CA LEU A 695 24.27 9.47 -11.57
C LEU A 695 24.91 10.47 -10.63
N ARG A 696 26.02 11.06 -11.07
CA ARG A 696 26.68 12.17 -10.39
C ARG A 696 26.42 13.48 -11.12
N ASP A 697 26.02 14.49 -10.38
CA ASP A 697 26.05 15.86 -10.87
C ASP A 697 27.49 16.41 -10.78
N HIS A 698 28.09 16.83 -11.91
CA HIS A 698 29.44 17.39 -11.92
C HIS A 698 29.57 18.77 -11.28
N ALA A 699 28.49 19.55 -11.20
CA ALA A 699 28.47 20.88 -10.61
C ALA A 699 28.34 20.82 -9.08
N THR A 700 27.59 19.86 -8.53
CA THR A 700 27.42 19.71 -7.07
C THR A 700 28.29 18.60 -6.46
N GLY A 701 28.77 17.67 -7.29
CA GLY A 701 29.55 16.50 -6.88
C GLY A 701 28.74 15.37 -6.25
N VAL A 702 27.42 15.57 -6.05
CA VAL A 702 26.50 14.64 -5.37
C VAL A 702 26.19 13.43 -6.24
N TRP A 703 26.19 12.25 -5.62
CA TRP A 703 25.69 11.00 -6.20
C TRP A 703 24.25 10.75 -5.73
N THR A 704 23.38 10.38 -6.66
CA THR A 704 22.01 9.93 -6.39
C THR A 704 21.80 8.58 -7.08
N ALA A 705 21.04 7.68 -6.45
CA ALA A 705 20.61 6.42 -7.07
C ALA A 705 19.30 6.68 -7.83
N TYR A 706 19.24 6.33 -9.11
CA TYR A 706 18.13 6.67 -9.99
C TYR A 706 17.32 5.45 -10.44
N PHE A 707 17.97 4.30 -10.56
CA PHE A 707 17.31 3.06 -10.95
C PHE A 707 17.84 1.91 -10.11
N THR A 708 16.93 1.02 -9.71
CA THR A 708 17.22 -0.33 -9.20
C THR A 708 16.27 -1.28 -9.91
N GLY A 709 16.78 -2.35 -10.50
CA GLY A 709 16.01 -3.32 -11.27
C GLY A 709 16.87 -4.53 -11.61
N LYS A 710 16.49 -5.29 -12.65
CA LYS A 710 17.25 -6.47 -13.08
C LYS A 710 17.93 -6.26 -14.43
N ALA A 711 19.00 -7.01 -14.64
CA ALA A 711 19.54 -7.28 -15.97
C ALA A 711 18.79 -8.50 -16.56
N ASP A 712 17.59 -8.24 -17.10
CA ASP A 712 16.60 -9.23 -17.56
C ASP A 712 16.22 -9.08 -19.06
N LYS A 713 16.95 -8.26 -19.82
CA LYS A 713 16.67 -7.96 -21.24
C LYS A 713 17.48 -8.85 -22.18
N TYR A 714 16.84 -9.28 -23.27
CA TYR A 714 17.48 -10.11 -24.30
C TYR A 714 18.49 -9.32 -25.15
N ARG A 715 19.69 -9.88 -25.32
CA ARG A 715 20.71 -9.46 -26.28
C ARG A 715 21.34 -10.65 -27.00
N ALA A 716 21.20 -10.69 -28.33
CA ALA A 716 21.67 -11.79 -29.17
C ALA A 716 23.20 -11.97 -29.16
N ASP A 717 23.97 -10.90 -28.91
CA ASP A 717 25.42 -10.96 -28.75
C ASP A 717 25.83 -11.65 -27.45
N LEU A 718 25.05 -11.50 -26.37
CA LEU A 718 25.27 -12.17 -25.09
C LEU A 718 24.94 -13.66 -25.14
N GLU A 719 23.85 -14.01 -25.84
CA GLU A 719 23.52 -15.41 -26.15
C GLU A 719 24.63 -16.06 -26.98
N THR A 720 25.08 -15.40 -28.04
CA THR A 720 26.18 -15.89 -28.91
C THR A 720 27.51 -16.02 -28.15
N ALA A 721 27.79 -15.13 -27.21
CA ALA A 721 28.98 -15.17 -26.36
C ALA A 721 28.88 -16.20 -25.21
N GLY A 722 27.69 -16.77 -24.94
CA GLY A 722 27.46 -17.61 -23.77
C GLY A 722 27.65 -16.87 -22.45
N ALA A 723 27.37 -15.56 -22.43
CA ALA A 723 27.44 -14.75 -21.22
C ALA A 723 26.47 -15.30 -20.16
N CYS A 724 25.22 -15.49 -20.56
CA CYS A 724 24.11 -16.07 -19.78
C CYS A 724 23.20 -16.93 -20.69
N PRO A 725 22.43 -17.89 -20.13
CA PRO A 725 21.48 -18.70 -20.87
C PRO A 725 20.41 -17.85 -21.54
N GLY A 726 20.15 -18.08 -22.83
CA GLY A 726 19.17 -17.32 -23.60
C GLY A 726 19.48 -15.82 -23.76
N GLY A 727 20.64 -15.32 -23.32
CA GLY A 727 21.06 -13.93 -23.52
C GLY A 727 20.27 -12.88 -22.76
N THR A 728 19.55 -13.21 -21.68
CA THR A 728 18.66 -12.28 -20.93
C THR A 728 19.37 -11.36 -19.94
N CYS A 729 20.68 -11.47 -19.76
CA CYS A 729 21.46 -10.71 -18.78
C CYS A 729 21.78 -9.25 -19.17
N ALA A 730 20.97 -8.61 -20.02
CA ALA A 730 21.15 -7.20 -20.40
C ALA A 730 20.29 -6.25 -19.57
N PHE A 731 20.72 -5.00 -19.46
CA PHE A 731 19.90 -3.89 -18.95
C PHE A 731 19.89 -2.73 -19.94
N ASP A 732 18.79 -2.00 -19.95
CA ASP A 732 18.60 -0.78 -20.77
C ASP A 732 17.58 0.13 -20.05
N VAL A 733 18.07 1.26 -19.55
CA VAL A 733 17.36 2.16 -18.63
C VAL A 733 17.23 3.54 -19.27
N ASP A 734 16.01 3.98 -19.56
CA ASP A 734 15.75 5.36 -20.01
C ASP A 734 15.97 6.35 -18.85
N ILE A 735 16.87 7.32 -19.04
CA ILE A 735 17.17 8.36 -18.04
C ILE A 735 16.68 9.76 -18.45
N SER A 736 15.94 9.87 -19.55
CA SER A 736 15.58 11.16 -20.17
C SER A 736 14.73 12.05 -19.29
N GLN A 737 13.84 11.47 -18.50
CA GLN A 737 13.03 12.20 -17.52
C GLN A 737 13.79 12.55 -16.22
N TYR A 738 14.96 11.96 -15.97
CA TYR A 738 15.70 12.12 -14.72
C TYR A 738 16.90 13.06 -14.81
N ILE A 739 17.34 13.43 -16.02
CA ILE A 739 18.42 14.41 -16.23
C ILE A 739 17.93 15.63 -17.02
N PRO A 740 18.25 16.87 -16.59
CA PRO A 740 17.85 18.06 -17.33
C PRO A 740 18.49 18.13 -18.72
N ALA A 741 17.80 18.80 -19.66
CA ALA A 741 18.28 19.03 -21.01
C ALA A 741 19.70 19.61 -21.02
N ASN A 742 20.59 19.01 -21.81
CA ASN A 742 22.00 19.39 -21.97
C ASN A 742 22.81 19.37 -20.64
N SER A 743 22.35 18.64 -19.62
CA SER A 743 23.08 18.45 -18.37
C SER A 743 23.96 17.21 -18.43
N MET A 744 25.25 17.37 -18.14
CA MET A 744 26.21 16.28 -18.09
C MET A 744 26.14 15.57 -16.73
N ARG A 745 26.13 14.23 -16.78
CA ARG A 745 26.12 13.34 -15.62
C ARG A 745 27.17 12.24 -15.80
N ALA A 746 27.94 11.94 -14.75
CA ALA A 746 28.73 10.71 -14.74
C ALA A 746 27.84 9.55 -14.28
N VAL A 747 27.82 8.46 -15.03
CA VAL A 747 26.96 7.28 -14.82
C VAL A 747 27.77 6.15 -14.20
N VAL A 748 27.37 5.66 -13.02
CA VAL A 748 27.93 4.46 -12.40
C VAL A 748 26.85 3.38 -12.27
N VAL A 749 26.98 2.31 -13.04
CA VAL A 749 26.21 1.08 -12.90
C VAL A 749 26.95 0.07 -12.02
N ARG A 750 26.22 -0.54 -11.10
CA ARG A 750 26.64 -1.66 -10.25
C ARG A 750 25.71 -2.86 -10.43
N ALA A 751 26.24 -4.07 -10.30
CA ALA A 751 25.46 -5.29 -10.12
C ALA A 751 25.65 -5.83 -8.70
N ARG A 752 24.65 -6.54 -8.19
CA ARG A 752 24.69 -7.20 -6.88
C ARG A 752 25.05 -8.67 -7.05
N ASP A 753 26.11 -9.10 -6.38
CA ASP A 753 26.56 -10.49 -6.25
C ASP A 753 25.45 -11.32 -5.58
N ALA A 754 25.03 -12.44 -6.18
CA ALA A 754 23.84 -13.16 -5.73
C ALA A 754 24.09 -13.92 -4.40
N GLU A 755 25.33 -14.31 -4.16
CA GLU A 755 25.80 -15.13 -3.05
C GLU A 755 26.16 -14.29 -1.83
N THR A 756 26.90 -13.19 -2.01
CA THR A 756 27.35 -12.30 -0.91
C THR A 756 26.46 -11.06 -0.73
N GLY A 757 25.75 -10.65 -1.77
CA GLY A 757 25.02 -9.38 -1.79
C GLY A 757 25.91 -8.13 -1.98
N GLU A 758 27.21 -8.27 -2.25
CA GLU A 758 28.12 -7.14 -2.52
C GLU A 758 27.73 -6.41 -3.81
N TRP A 759 27.82 -5.07 -3.82
CA TRP A 759 27.58 -4.26 -5.03
C TRP A 759 28.88 -3.98 -5.78
N ILE A 760 29.05 -4.64 -6.93
CA ILE A 760 30.24 -4.58 -7.79
C ILE A 760 30.05 -3.53 -8.89
N ASP A 761 31.01 -2.61 -9.03
CA ASP A 761 31.10 -1.67 -10.15
C ASP A 761 31.34 -2.40 -11.48
N LEU A 762 30.47 -2.21 -12.47
CA LEU A 762 30.59 -2.88 -13.77
C LEU A 762 31.76 -2.35 -14.60
N GLY A 763 32.21 -3.14 -15.57
CA GLY A 763 33.21 -2.72 -16.55
C GLY A 763 32.76 -1.49 -17.34
N ASN A 764 33.68 -0.58 -17.62
CA ASN A 764 33.41 0.67 -18.35
C ASN A 764 32.32 1.57 -17.72
N THR A 765 32.10 1.44 -16.41
CA THR A 765 31.27 2.35 -15.60
C THR A 765 32.00 3.69 -15.35
N ASN A 766 31.32 4.66 -14.71
CA ASN A 766 31.78 6.04 -14.52
C ASN A 766 32.03 6.80 -15.84
N GLN A 767 31.09 6.72 -16.77
CA GLN A 767 31.14 7.40 -18.07
C GLN A 767 30.20 8.61 -18.10
N ASP A 768 30.57 9.66 -18.84
CA ASP A 768 29.73 10.84 -18.98
C ASP A 768 28.62 10.62 -20.00
N LEU A 769 27.40 11.04 -19.65
CA LEU A 769 26.22 11.06 -20.51
C LEU A 769 25.53 12.43 -20.40
N THR A 770 25.15 13.00 -21.53
CA THR A 770 24.49 14.31 -21.65
C THR A 770 23.35 14.18 -22.65
N CYS A 771 22.12 14.51 -22.28
CA CYS A 771 20.99 14.36 -23.18
C CYS A 771 20.55 15.69 -23.78
N SER A 772 20.75 15.85 -25.09
CA SER A 772 20.27 17.01 -25.84
C SER A 772 18.83 16.80 -26.28
N TYR A 773 17.96 17.72 -25.86
CA TYR A 773 16.55 17.84 -26.27
C TYR A 773 16.37 19.10 -27.11
#